data_AF-A0A1A7XXK9-F1
#
_entry.id   AF-A0A1A7XXK9-F1
#
_cell.length_a   1.000
_cell.length_b   1.000
_cell.length_c   1.000
_cell.angle_alpha   90.00
_cell.angle_beta   90.00
_cell.angle_gamma   90.00
#
_symmetry.space_group_name_H-M   'P 1'
#
loop_
_entity.id
_entity.type
_entity.pdbx_description
1 polymer ?
#
loop_
_entity_poly.entity_id
_entity_poly.type
_entity_poly.pdbx_seq_one_letter_code
_entity_poly.pdbx_strand_id
1 'polypeptide(L)'
;MAGSKSALVLCMDVGFSMSNSAPGEESPFEQAKKVIQKFVQRQVFAETKDEVALVLFGTDSTKNPLSQDGQYENITVHRHLMVPDFELLMEIEHQIQPENQQADWLDALVVCMDLLQTHTQGKKFDRCNIVVLTDLNTQSSSDNLDVIVENLKQAGTTLQFFLPFSVAADDEGQGGEDRRDPGEAGPGKGLSREQKSSLEMVKHIMLSLDEEEGLEQVYTFRNAIEQLCMFKRIERRPMAWPCQLTIGSSLSIRIVGYKAVTEERLKKMWVTVDAQSSKKDDVKRETVYCLDDDNETEVMKEDIIQGFRYGSDIVPFSKVDQEQMKYKHDGKCFAVLGFTKQNLVLHHQFMGYQVVKIFAARDDEHAGVALSALIRALDELKMVAIVRYAYDRRSNPQVGAAFPCIKPNYECLMYVQLPFMEDLRQFSFPSLENNKKISPSETHLSAVDSLIDSMMLVERDENQEERDLLKPHHLPNPAFQRHFQCLHHRAVHPDSPLPTMEPWLEAALDRPEVIKERCQALLEEMKKLFPLTEVEKKKKLKTSAQIFGKDSEEPDAKKAKNEEEEEEEYNLADISEGSVTSVGSVDPARDFRALIRLKTLPFGEVCQQLTHRIEQLLGNKNTHYYMKSITCIQAFREQSIKLGNADLFNSYLQSLKRSIPSRGLEVFWDLLVQDAVTLISKDEVDGSTISKNEANQFLMAEEKKEEAAATPAEDTGDVDDLLDMM
;
A
#
# COMPACT_ATOMS: atom_id res chain seq x y z
N MET A 1 -9.01 -27.77 -12.88
CA MET A 1 -8.62 -27.57 -14.29
C MET A 1 -7.13 -27.30 -14.32
N ALA A 2 -6.37 -28.04 -15.14
CA ALA A 2 -4.94 -27.80 -15.32
C ALA A 2 -4.73 -26.34 -15.76
N GLY A 3 -3.78 -25.64 -15.14
CA GLY A 3 -3.39 -24.31 -15.61
C GLY A 3 -2.90 -24.41 -17.05
N SER A 4 -3.24 -23.42 -17.88
CA SER A 4 -2.74 -23.34 -19.24
C SER A 4 -1.22 -23.32 -19.20
N LYS A 5 -0.58 -24.26 -19.89
CA LYS A 5 0.87 -24.41 -19.92
C LYS A 5 1.36 -23.98 -21.29
N SER A 6 2.29 -23.03 -21.34
CA SER A 6 2.88 -22.56 -22.58
C SER A 6 4.32 -23.06 -22.71
N ALA A 7 4.76 -23.32 -23.95
CA ALA A 7 6.16 -23.57 -24.28
C ALA A 7 6.71 -22.34 -25.00
N LEU A 8 7.85 -21.84 -24.52
CA LEU A 8 8.49 -20.64 -25.06
C LEU A 8 9.96 -20.92 -25.39
N VAL A 9 10.41 -20.45 -26.54
CA VAL A 9 11.84 -20.38 -26.86
C VAL A 9 12.26 -18.93 -27.01
N LEU A 10 13.22 -18.51 -26.21
CA LEU A 10 13.90 -17.22 -26.32
C LEU A 10 15.13 -17.43 -27.21
N CYS A 11 15.15 -16.78 -28.36
CA CYS A 11 16.23 -16.81 -29.33
C CYS A 11 16.95 -15.46 -29.32
N MET A 12 18.15 -15.40 -28.75
CA MET A 12 18.91 -14.17 -28.56
C MET A 12 20.15 -14.14 -29.45
N ASP A 13 20.33 -13.03 -30.15
CA ASP A 13 21.55 -12.71 -30.88
C ASP A 13 22.65 -12.26 -29.90
N VAL A 14 23.76 -12.99 -29.90
CA VAL A 14 24.97 -12.66 -29.12
C VAL A 14 26.13 -12.24 -30.02
N GLY A 15 25.88 -12.05 -31.32
CA GLY A 15 26.94 -11.75 -32.27
C GLY A 15 27.58 -10.37 -32.08
N PHE A 16 28.72 -10.17 -32.74
CA PHE A 16 29.51 -8.95 -32.61
C PHE A 16 28.71 -7.67 -32.94
N SER A 17 27.78 -7.74 -33.90
CA SER A 17 26.98 -6.59 -34.33
C SER A 17 26.11 -6.01 -33.21
N MET A 18 25.61 -6.87 -32.31
CA MET A 18 24.76 -6.50 -31.17
C MET A 18 25.48 -5.66 -30.11
N SER A 19 26.82 -5.65 -30.13
CA SER A 19 27.64 -4.84 -29.21
C SER A 19 27.87 -3.41 -29.68
N ASN A 20 27.50 -3.09 -30.93
CA ASN A 20 27.73 -1.75 -31.47
C ASN A 20 26.70 -0.77 -30.89
N SER A 21 27.18 0.26 -30.18
CA SER A 21 26.33 1.35 -29.69
C SER A 21 26.97 2.71 -29.91
N ALA A 22 26.14 3.74 -30.03
CA ALA A 22 26.61 5.12 -30.03
C ALA A 22 27.06 5.54 -28.61
N PRO A 23 27.97 6.51 -28.47
CA PRO A 23 28.39 7.01 -27.16
C PRO A 23 27.19 7.53 -26.35
N GLY A 24 26.93 6.91 -25.19
CA GLY A 24 25.81 7.27 -24.31
C GLY A 24 24.53 6.45 -24.51
N GLU A 25 24.48 5.60 -25.53
CA GLU A 25 23.37 4.66 -25.77
C GLU A 25 23.74 3.25 -25.30
N GLU A 26 22.76 2.57 -24.72
CA GLU A 26 22.88 1.14 -24.39
C GLU A 26 22.93 0.31 -25.67
N SER A 27 23.82 -0.69 -25.71
CA SER A 27 23.92 -1.56 -26.88
C SER A 27 22.65 -2.39 -27.08
N PRO A 28 22.32 -2.78 -28.33
CA PRO A 28 21.23 -3.70 -28.62
C PRO A 28 21.32 -4.99 -27.78
N PHE A 29 22.54 -5.49 -27.53
CA PHE A 29 22.79 -6.62 -26.65
C PHE A 29 22.30 -6.38 -25.21
N GLU A 30 22.69 -5.27 -24.59
CA GLU A 30 22.28 -4.95 -23.20
C GLU A 30 20.77 -4.73 -23.09
N GLN A 31 20.17 -4.10 -24.11
CA GLN A 31 18.72 -3.93 -24.18
C GLN A 31 18.01 -5.30 -24.30
N ALA A 32 18.46 -6.16 -25.21
CA ALA A 32 17.93 -7.52 -25.38
C ALA A 32 18.10 -8.37 -24.11
N LYS A 33 19.25 -8.27 -23.43
CA LYS A 33 19.53 -8.94 -22.16
C LYS A 33 18.55 -8.50 -21.08
N LYS A 34 18.30 -7.18 -20.92
CA LYS A 34 17.29 -6.65 -19.98
C LYS A 34 15.88 -7.13 -20.30
N VAL A 35 15.51 -7.17 -21.57
CA VAL A 35 14.23 -7.69 -22.07
C VAL A 35 14.05 -9.14 -21.60
N ILE A 36 15.01 -10.02 -21.90
CA ILE A 36 14.98 -11.43 -21.46
C ILE A 36 14.98 -11.55 -19.93
N GLN A 37 15.81 -10.79 -19.24
CA GLN A 37 15.92 -10.83 -17.78
C GLN A 37 14.58 -10.46 -17.13
N LYS A 38 13.92 -9.39 -17.56
CA LYS A 38 12.58 -9.01 -17.08
C LYS A 38 11.53 -10.05 -17.40
N PHE A 39 11.64 -10.66 -18.57
CA PHE A 39 10.77 -11.76 -18.97
C PHE A 39 10.85 -12.92 -18.00
N VAL A 40 12.07 -13.45 -17.78
CA VAL A 40 12.32 -14.58 -16.90
C VAL A 40 11.99 -14.22 -15.44
N GLN A 41 12.35 -13.02 -14.96
CA GLN A 41 12.02 -12.54 -13.61
C GLN A 41 10.52 -12.67 -13.35
N ARG A 42 9.68 -12.15 -14.24
CA ARG A 42 8.22 -12.23 -14.06
C ARG A 42 7.73 -13.67 -14.05
N GLN A 43 8.27 -14.55 -14.90
CA GLN A 43 7.87 -15.95 -14.92
C GLN A 43 8.22 -16.68 -13.62
N VAL A 44 9.44 -16.48 -13.10
CA VAL A 44 9.91 -17.05 -11.84
C VAL A 44 9.09 -16.52 -10.66
N PHE A 45 8.96 -15.19 -10.52
CA PHE A 45 8.28 -14.59 -9.37
C PHE A 45 6.76 -14.76 -9.40
N ALA A 46 6.14 -14.87 -10.58
CA ALA A 46 4.72 -15.19 -10.71
C ALA A 46 4.42 -16.70 -10.58
N GLU A 47 5.46 -17.53 -10.47
CA GLU A 47 5.41 -19.01 -10.41
C GLU A 47 4.54 -19.60 -11.52
N THR A 48 4.78 -19.16 -12.75
CA THR A 48 4.10 -19.74 -13.89
C THR A 48 4.61 -21.16 -14.13
N LYS A 49 3.75 -21.98 -14.74
CA LYS A 49 4.11 -23.35 -15.12
C LYS A 49 4.65 -23.43 -16.54
N ASP A 50 4.90 -22.27 -17.15
CA ASP A 50 5.39 -22.17 -18.52
C ASP A 50 6.82 -22.71 -18.56
N GLU A 51 7.12 -23.46 -19.61
CA GLU A 51 8.49 -23.92 -19.84
C GLU A 51 9.17 -22.98 -20.83
N VAL A 52 10.39 -22.56 -20.49
CA VAL A 52 11.22 -21.64 -21.26
C VAL A 52 12.51 -22.36 -21.67
N ALA A 53 12.89 -22.21 -22.93
CA ALA A 53 14.18 -22.57 -23.46
C ALA A 53 14.93 -21.30 -23.89
N LEU A 54 16.26 -21.36 -23.87
CA LEU A 54 17.12 -20.26 -24.30
C LEU A 54 18.09 -20.77 -25.36
N VAL A 55 18.01 -20.17 -26.55
CA VAL A 55 18.87 -20.42 -27.70
C VAL A 55 19.64 -19.13 -27.99
N LEU A 56 20.95 -19.26 -28.14
CA LEU A 56 21.87 -18.18 -28.47
C LEU A 56 22.41 -18.42 -29.89
N PHE A 57 22.47 -17.39 -30.71
CA PHE A 57 23.08 -17.47 -32.04
C PHE A 57 24.08 -16.33 -32.25
N GLY A 58 25.12 -16.60 -33.05
CA GLY A 58 26.34 -15.78 -33.10
C GLY A 58 27.39 -16.19 -32.07
N THR A 59 27.30 -17.40 -31.51
CA THR A 59 28.27 -17.93 -30.54
C THR A 59 29.54 -18.46 -31.22
N ASP A 60 30.69 -18.33 -30.57
CA ASP A 60 32.00 -18.88 -30.95
C ASP A 60 32.00 -20.42 -31.01
N SER A 61 31.07 -21.08 -30.30
CA SER A 61 30.88 -22.53 -30.35
C SER A 61 29.52 -22.90 -30.93
N THR A 62 29.41 -24.11 -31.48
CA THR A 62 28.14 -24.65 -32.01
C THR A 62 27.70 -25.82 -31.12
N LYS A 63 26.49 -25.72 -30.55
CA LYS A 63 25.90 -26.75 -29.67
C LYS A 63 24.39 -26.81 -29.89
N ASN A 64 23.98 -27.43 -30.99
CA ASN A 64 22.59 -27.67 -31.36
C ASN A 64 22.44 -29.08 -31.96
N PRO A 65 21.27 -29.73 -31.83
CA PRO A 65 21.05 -31.09 -32.35
C PRO A 65 21.15 -31.21 -33.88
N LEU A 66 20.99 -30.09 -34.58
CA LEU A 66 20.95 -30.01 -36.04
C LEU A 66 22.29 -29.69 -36.70
N SER A 67 23.38 -29.49 -35.94
CA SER A 67 24.70 -29.21 -36.51
C SER A 67 25.25 -30.45 -37.23
N GLN A 68 24.99 -30.56 -38.53
CA GLN A 68 25.54 -31.57 -39.42
C GLN A 68 25.94 -30.89 -40.73
N ASP A 69 27.04 -31.35 -41.33
CA ASP A 69 27.50 -30.94 -42.67
C ASP A 69 27.72 -29.42 -42.87
N GLY A 70 28.12 -28.69 -41.82
CA GLY A 70 28.43 -27.26 -41.90
C GLY A 70 27.21 -26.34 -41.98
N GLN A 71 26.02 -26.85 -41.65
CA GLN A 71 24.79 -26.06 -41.50
C GLN A 71 24.46 -25.82 -40.02
N TYR A 72 23.74 -24.72 -39.75
CA TYR A 72 23.35 -24.31 -38.39
C TYR A 72 24.55 -24.08 -37.46
N GLU A 73 25.64 -23.52 -37.99
CA GLU A 73 26.83 -23.16 -37.23
C GLU A 73 26.61 -21.93 -36.35
N ASN A 74 27.43 -21.78 -35.31
CA ASN A 74 27.42 -20.65 -34.37
C ASN A 74 26.09 -20.47 -33.61
N ILE A 75 25.35 -21.57 -33.43
CA ILE A 75 24.10 -21.62 -32.66
C ILE A 75 24.29 -22.58 -31.48
N THR A 76 23.95 -22.10 -30.28
CA THR A 76 24.06 -22.85 -29.03
C THR A 76 22.71 -22.87 -28.31
N VAL A 77 22.20 -24.07 -28.03
CA VAL A 77 21.09 -24.26 -27.09
C VAL A 77 21.67 -24.12 -25.68
N HIS A 78 21.60 -22.92 -25.12
CA HIS A 78 22.12 -22.65 -23.77
C HIS A 78 21.29 -23.40 -22.72
N ARG A 79 19.96 -23.43 -22.89
CA ARG A 79 19.07 -24.13 -21.96
C ARG A 79 17.90 -24.79 -22.68
N HIS A 80 17.68 -26.06 -22.37
CA HIS A 80 16.53 -26.83 -22.85
C HIS A 80 15.22 -26.38 -22.19
N LEU A 81 14.09 -26.82 -22.78
CA LEU A 81 12.75 -26.46 -22.34
C LEU A 81 12.45 -26.97 -20.91
N MET A 82 12.46 -26.06 -19.94
CA MET A 82 12.16 -26.34 -18.53
C MET A 82 11.51 -25.14 -17.83
N VAL A 83 10.96 -25.33 -16.62
CA VAL A 83 10.43 -24.21 -15.84
C VAL A 83 11.60 -23.29 -15.45
N PRO A 84 11.51 -21.97 -15.69
CA PRO A 84 12.59 -21.05 -15.34
C PRO A 84 12.80 -20.99 -13.83
N ASP A 85 14.05 -20.85 -13.43
CA ASP A 85 14.48 -20.76 -12.04
C ASP A 85 15.47 -19.59 -11.84
N PHE A 86 15.95 -19.45 -10.60
CA PHE A 86 16.95 -18.44 -10.26
C PHE A 86 18.30 -18.70 -10.91
N GLU A 87 18.62 -19.94 -11.27
CA GLU A 87 19.87 -20.28 -11.96
C GLU A 87 19.89 -19.67 -13.36
N LEU A 88 18.77 -19.74 -14.11
CA LEU A 88 18.65 -19.08 -15.42
C LEU A 88 18.88 -17.57 -15.31
N LEU A 89 18.35 -16.94 -14.27
CA LEU A 89 18.54 -15.51 -14.03
C LEU A 89 20.00 -15.15 -13.77
N MET A 90 20.73 -15.98 -13.01
CA MET A 90 22.16 -15.80 -12.78
C MET A 90 22.99 -16.08 -14.04
N GLU A 91 22.62 -17.11 -14.82
CA GLU A 91 23.23 -17.43 -16.11
C GLU A 91 23.13 -16.25 -17.08
N ILE A 92 21.93 -15.67 -17.23
CA ILE A 92 21.69 -14.50 -18.08
C ILE A 92 22.55 -13.31 -17.63
N GLU A 93 22.62 -13.04 -16.33
CA GLU A 93 23.34 -11.89 -15.80
C GLU A 93 24.86 -12.03 -15.92
N HIS A 94 25.42 -13.20 -15.61
CA HIS A 94 26.87 -13.39 -15.49
C HIS A 94 27.52 -14.13 -16.66
N GLN A 95 26.85 -15.12 -17.27
CA GLN A 95 27.46 -16.01 -18.27
C GLN A 95 27.22 -15.55 -19.71
N ILE A 96 26.08 -14.92 -20.00
CA ILE A 96 25.76 -14.45 -21.35
C ILE A 96 26.47 -13.11 -21.59
N GLN A 97 27.41 -13.15 -22.54
CA GLN A 97 28.22 -12.04 -23.00
C GLN A 97 28.16 -11.99 -24.53
N PRO A 98 28.45 -10.84 -25.15
CA PRO A 98 28.59 -10.78 -26.59
C PRO A 98 29.82 -11.57 -27.05
N GLU A 99 29.69 -12.27 -28.17
CA GLU A 99 30.70 -13.11 -28.81
C GLU A 99 31.07 -12.56 -30.19
N ASN A 100 32.10 -13.12 -30.83
CA ASN A 100 32.71 -12.50 -32.02
C ASN A 100 32.15 -13.01 -33.35
N GLN A 101 31.33 -14.06 -33.35
CA GLN A 101 30.78 -14.65 -34.56
C GLN A 101 29.44 -14.00 -34.95
N GLN A 102 28.97 -14.37 -36.14
CA GLN A 102 27.62 -14.08 -36.61
C GLN A 102 27.00 -15.38 -37.14
N ALA A 103 25.68 -15.51 -37.02
CA ALA A 103 24.93 -16.66 -37.49
C ALA A 103 23.65 -16.20 -38.19
N ASP A 104 23.12 -17.02 -39.10
CA ASP A 104 21.83 -16.73 -39.74
C ASP A 104 20.69 -16.87 -38.72
N TRP A 105 19.89 -15.82 -38.56
CA TRP A 105 18.74 -15.83 -37.66
C TRP A 105 17.62 -16.76 -38.16
N LEU A 106 17.54 -17.05 -39.48
CA LEU A 106 16.62 -18.05 -40.02
C LEU A 106 17.03 -19.47 -39.62
N ASP A 107 18.33 -19.78 -39.62
CA ASP A 107 18.85 -21.05 -39.12
C ASP A 107 18.58 -21.18 -37.62
N ALA A 108 18.75 -20.10 -36.85
CA ALA A 108 18.41 -20.08 -35.43
C ALA A 108 16.90 -20.30 -35.19
N LEU A 109 16.03 -19.76 -36.06
CA LEU A 109 14.59 -19.98 -36.02
C LEU A 109 14.23 -21.45 -36.26
N VAL A 110 14.88 -22.11 -37.23
CA VAL A 110 14.69 -23.55 -37.50
C VAL A 110 15.13 -24.39 -36.29
N VAL A 111 16.26 -24.08 -35.66
CA VAL A 111 16.70 -24.73 -34.42
C VAL A 111 15.68 -24.56 -33.28
N CYS A 112 15.07 -23.37 -33.16
CA CYS A 112 14.01 -23.14 -32.18
C CYS A 112 12.75 -23.97 -32.45
N MET A 113 12.38 -24.12 -33.73
CA MET A 113 11.24 -24.96 -34.13
C MET A 113 11.48 -26.44 -33.85
N ASP A 114 12.67 -26.96 -34.17
CA ASP A 114 13.05 -28.35 -33.86
C ASP A 114 13.04 -28.61 -32.35
N LEU A 115 13.57 -27.68 -31.56
CA LEU A 115 13.57 -27.77 -30.11
C LEU A 115 12.14 -27.81 -29.53
N LEU A 116 11.24 -26.97 -30.04
CA LEU A 116 9.83 -27.04 -29.66
C LEU A 116 9.21 -28.37 -30.08
N GLN A 117 9.41 -28.81 -31.32
CA GLN A 117 8.80 -30.05 -31.81
C GLN A 117 9.27 -31.27 -31.02
N THR A 118 10.56 -31.35 -30.70
CA THR A 118 11.15 -32.48 -29.96
C THR A 118 10.71 -32.49 -28.49
N HIS A 119 10.73 -31.33 -27.81
CA HIS A 119 10.40 -31.27 -26.38
C HIS A 119 8.89 -31.18 -26.08
N THR A 120 8.05 -30.84 -27.07
CA THR A 120 6.59 -30.86 -26.93
C THR A 120 5.99 -32.24 -27.20
N GLN A 121 6.73 -33.17 -27.81
CA GLN A 121 6.30 -34.55 -27.98
C GLN A 121 5.99 -35.21 -26.63
N GLY A 122 4.73 -35.64 -26.46
CA GLY A 122 4.25 -36.30 -25.24
C GLY A 122 3.86 -35.35 -24.10
N LYS A 123 4.08 -34.03 -24.23
CA LYS A 123 3.61 -33.02 -23.27
C LYS A 123 2.45 -32.22 -23.86
N LYS A 124 1.46 -31.87 -23.03
CA LYS A 124 0.35 -31.01 -23.46
C LYS A 124 0.68 -29.54 -23.17
N PHE A 125 0.81 -28.76 -24.24
CA PHE A 125 0.93 -27.30 -24.19
C PHE A 125 -0.27 -26.67 -24.88
N ASP A 126 -0.75 -25.55 -24.34
CA ASP A 126 -1.88 -24.79 -24.91
C ASP A 126 -1.41 -23.80 -25.97
N ARG A 127 -0.15 -23.34 -25.88
CA ARG A 127 0.48 -22.38 -26.79
C ARG A 127 1.98 -22.65 -26.91
N CYS A 128 2.50 -22.51 -28.12
CA CYS A 128 3.94 -22.50 -28.42
C CYS A 128 4.29 -21.13 -28.99
N ASN A 129 5.30 -20.47 -28.42
CA ASN A 129 5.74 -19.15 -28.84
C ASN A 129 7.26 -19.12 -29.01
N ILE A 130 7.73 -18.44 -30.06
CA ILE A 130 9.15 -18.16 -30.29
C ILE A 130 9.34 -16.65 -30.23
N VAL A 131 10.36 -16.22 -29.51
CA VAL A 131 10.73 -14.81 -29.36
C VAL A 131 12.14 -14.63 -29.89
N VAL A 132 12.32 -13.78 -30.89
CA VAL A 132 13.61 -13.50 -31.53
C VAL A 132 14.06 -12.09 -31.17
N LEU A 133 15.28 -11.95 -30.64
CA LEU A 133 15.91 -10.68 -30.28
C LEU A 133 17.19 -10.49 -31.10
N THR A 134 17.22 -9.51 -32.01
CA THR A 134 18.34 -9.30 -32.94
C THR A 134 18.37 -7.87 -33.49
N ASP A 135 19.52 -7.45 -34.02
CA ASP A 135 19.70 -6.20 -34.75
C ASP A 135 19.53 -6.33 -36.28
N LEU A 136 19.24 -7.55 -36.76
CA LEU A 136 19.09 -7.92 -38.17
C LEU A 136 20.27 -7.52 -39.08
N ASN A 137 21.47 -7.37 -38.51
CA ASN A 137 22.63 -6.91 -39.28
C ASN A 137 23.41 -8.03 -39.98
N THR A 138 22.93 -9.28 -39.88
CA THR A 138 23.54 -10.45 -40.52
C THR A 138 22.86 -10.79 -41.85
N GLN A 139 23.63 -11.29 -42.81
CA GLN A 139 23.09 -11.80 -44.08
C GLN A 139 22.35 -13.12 -43.85
N SER A 140 21.15 -13.24 -44.40
CA SER A 140 20.28 -14.40 -44.24
C SER A 140 19.87 -15.00 -45.57
N SER A 141 19.76 -16.33 -45.61
CA SER A 141 19.39 -17.07 -46.81
C SER A 141 17.86 -17.10 -47.00
N SER A 142 17.36 -16.64 -48.16
CA SER A 142 15.93 -16.63 -48.44
C SER A 142 15.38 -17.98 -48.96
N ASP A 143 16.26 -18.92 -49.28
CA ASP A 143 15.93 -20.16 -50.00
C ASP A 143 14.89 -21.05 -49.28
N ASN A 144 14.79 -20.97 -47.95
CA ASN A 144 13.90 -21.81 -47.13
C ASN A 144 12.73 -21.06 -46.49
N LEU A 145 12.51 -19.79 -46.85
CA LEU A 145 11.55 -18.92 -46.14
C LEU A 145 10.11 -19.45 -46.22
N ASP A 146 9.66 -19.89 -47.40
CA ASP A 146 8.31 -20.42 -47.59
C ASP A 146 8.07 -21.70 -46.78
N VAL A 147 9.09 -22.57 -46.73
CA VAL A 147 9.04 -23.83 -45.97
C VAL A 147 8.96 -23.55 -44.46
N ILE A 148 9.70 -22.56 -43.97
CA ILE A 148 9.65 -22.14 -42.56
C ILE A 148 8.26 -21.61 -42.21
N VAL A 149 7.67 -20.77 -43.07
CA VAL A 149 6.33 -20.20 -42.87
C VAL A 149 5.27 -21.31 -42.84
N GLU A 150 5.31 -22.26 -43.77
CA GLU A 150 4.37 -23.40 -43.78
C GLU A 150 4.50 -24.25 -42.52
N ASN A 151 5.73 -24.54 -42.09
CA ASN A 151 5.98 -25.31 -40.88
C ASN A 151 5.51 -24.58 -39.61
N LEU A 152 5.70 -23.26 -39.53
CA LEU A 152 5.20 -22.44 -38.42
C LEU A 152 3.66 -22.45 -38.34
N LYS A 153 2.99 -22.33 -39.49
CA LYS A 153 1.52 -22.44 -39.60
C LYS A 153 1.03 -23.82 -39.17
N GLN A 154 1.67 -24.88 -39.65
CA GLN A 154 1.29 -26.26 -39.33
C GLN A 154 1.49 -26.57 -37.85
N ALA A 155 2.57 -26.06 -37.25
CA ALA A 155 2.84 -26.21 -35.83
C ALA A 155 1.96 -25.31 -34.94
N GLY A 156 1.28 -24.31 -35.51
CA GLY A 156 0.49 -23.32 -34.77
C GLY A 156 1.33 -22.50 -33.79
N THR A 157 2.60 -22.25 -34.13
CA THR A 157 3.55 -21.53 -33.27
C THR A 157 3.47 -20.03 -33.52
N THR A 158 3.34 -19.23 -32.47
CA THR A 158 3.37 -17.77 -32.58
C THR A 158 4.80 -17.26 -32.58
N LEU A 159 5.06 -16.17 -33.29
CA LEU A 159 6.40 -15.59 -33.45
C LEU A 159 6.36 -14.10 -33.10
N GLN A 160 7.36 -13.63 -32.35
CA GLN A 160 7.51 -12.22 -31.95
C GLN A 160 8.95 -11.78 -32.18
N PHE A 161 9.12 -10.57 -32.72
CA PHE A 161 10.43 -9.98 -32.97
C PHE A 161 10.66 -8.76 -32.09
N PHE A 162 11.88 -8.66 -31.56
CA PHE A 162 12.37 -7.51 -30.82
C PHE A 162 13.62 -6.96 -31.49
N LEU A 163 13.50 -5.71 -31.96
CA LEU A 163 14.48 -5.02 -32.77
C LEU A 163 14.95 -3.72 -32.10
N PRO A 164 16.12 -3.17 -32.47
CA PRO A 164 16.54 -1.86 -31.98
C PRO A 164 15.80 -0.68 -32.66
N PHE A 165 15.08 -0.92 -33.76
CA PHE A 165 14.39 0.09 -34.55
C PHE A 165 12.93 -0.30 -34.85
N SER A 166 12.10 0.71 -35.15
CA SER A 166 10.69 0.52 -35.50
C SER A 166 10.52 0.05 -36.95
N VAL A 167 9.46 -0.73 -37.21
CA VAL A 167 9.09 -1.22 -38.56
C VAL A 167 8.72 -0.07 -39.51
N ALA A 168 8.27 1.07 -38.96
CA ALA A 168 7.87 2.26 -39.72
C ALA A 168 9.06 3.08 -40.25
N ALA A 169 10.30 2.78 -39.86
CA ALA A 169 11.49 3.55 -40.25
C ALA A 169 11.85 3.47 -41.75
N ASP A 170 11.20 2.58 -42.52
CA ASP A 170 11.46 2.43 -43.97
C ASP A 170 10.69 3.44 -44.85
N ASP A 171 9.55 3.97 -44.41
CA ASP A 171 8.69 4.83 -45.26
C ASP A 171 9.18 6.28 -45.34
N GLU A 172 10.11 6.71 -44.48
CA GLU A 172 10.63 8.10 -44.45
C GLU A 172 11.83 8.34 -45.39
N GLY A 173 12.09 7.42 -46.32
CA GLY A 173 13.18 7.51 -47.29
C GLY A 173 12.98 8.51 -48.44
N GLN A 174 11.84 9.20 -48.54
CA GLN A 174 11.60 10.23 -49.55
C GLN A 174 10.94 11.49 -48.97
N GLY A 175 11.77 12.36 -48.41
CA GLY A 175 11.49 13.80 -48.33
C GLY A 175 10.41 14.23 -47.33
N GLY A 176 10.76 14.23 -46.05
CA GLY A 176 10.04 14.96 -45.01
C GLY A 176 10.95 15.18 -43.81
N GLU A 177 11.44 16.40 -43.60
CA GLU A 177 12.03 16.79 -42.33
C GLU A 177 10.91 16.87 -41.26
N ASP A 178 11.22 16.44 -40.03
CA ASP A 178 10.41 16.55 -38.80
C ASP A 178 9.25 15.57 -38.55
N ARG A 179 9.52 14.26 -38.62
CA ARG A 179 8.72 13.25 -37.91
C ARG A 179 9.62 12.42 -36.99
N ARG A 180 9.74 12.83 -35.73
CA ARG A 180 10.41 12.04 -34.70
C ARG A 180 9.49 11.93 -33.49
N ASP A 181 9.26 10.70 -33.04
CA ASP A 181 8.68 10.46 -31.74
C ASP A 181 9.62 11.04 -30.66
N PRO A 182 9.10 11.75 -29.65
CA PRO A 182 9.97 12.40 -28.68
C PRO A 182 10.54 11.38 -27.72
N GLY A 183 11.74 10.90 -28.05
CA GLY A 183 12.46 9.88 -27.31
C GLY A 183 13.39 9.02 -28.17
N GLU A 184 13.33 9.08 -29.50
CA GLU A 184 14.33 8.45 -30.37
C GLU A 184 15.62 9.30 -30.37
N ALA A 185 16.52 9.02 -29.42
CA ALA A 185 17.89 9.49 -29.46
C ALA A 185 18.71 8.55 -30.37
N GLY A 186 19.28 9.12 -31.44
CA GLY A 186 20.24 8.47 -32.33
C GLY A 186 20.38 9.19 -33.69
N PRO A 187 21.58 9.61 -34.11
CA PRO A 187 21.78 10.47 -35.28
C PRO A 187 21.68 9.70 -36.61
N GLY A 188 20.72 10.06 -37.46
CA GLY A 188 20.91 10.31 -38.90
C GLY A 188 21.55 9.24 -39.78
N LYS A 189 21.49 7.95 -39.44
CA LYS A 189 21.95 6.86 -40.32
C LYS A 189 20.80 5.90 -40.56
N GLY A 190 20.26 5.91 -41.78
CA GLY A 190 19.24 4.94 -42.19
C GLY A 190 19.76 3.50 -42.04
N LEU A 191 18.82 2.55 -41.96
CA LEU A 191 19.08 1.11 -41.83
C LEU A 191 20.11 0.64 -42.89
N SER A 192 20.99 -0.29 -42.49
CA SER A 192 21.93 -0.93 -43.41
C SER A 192 21.18 -1.69 -44.51
N ARG A 193 21.85 -2.00 -45.63
CA ARG A 193 21.22 -2.74 -46.72
C ARG A 193 20.78 -4.13 -46.27
N GLU A 194 21.59 -4.74 -45.42
CA GLU A 194 21.35 -6.03 -44.79
C GLU A 194 20.13 -5.95 -43.86
N GLN A 195 20.06 -4.93 -43.00
CA GLN A 195 18.91 -4.71 -42.11
C GLN A 195 17.61 -4.50 -42.87
N LYS A 196 17.63 -3.76 -43.99
CA LYS A 196 16.44 -3.57 -44.84
C LYS A 196 15.97 -4.88 -45.46
N SER A 197 16.89 -5.64 -46.06
CA SER A 197 16.55 -6.93 -46.67
C SER A 197 16.00 -7.92 -45.64
N SER A 198 16.60 -7.98 -44.45
CA SER A 198 16.14 -8.84 -43.36
C SER A 198 14.82 -8.38 -42.76
N LEU A 199 14.58 -7.06 -42.67
CA LEU A 199 13.30 -6.51 -42.23
C LEU A 199 12.17 -6.82 -43.23
N GLU A 200 12.44 -6.77 -44.54
CA GLU A 200 11.48 -7.21 -45.57
C GLU A 200 11.12 -8.70 -45.41
N MET A 201 12.11 -9.55 -45.12
CA MET A 201 11.87 -10.98 -44.82
C MET A 201 11.01 -11.15 -43.56
N VAL A 202 11.30 -10.40 -42.48
CA VAL A 202 10.47 -10.43 -41.26
C VAL A 202 9.05 -9.96 -41.55
N LYS A 203 8.86 -8.86 -42.28
CA LYS A 203 7.54 -8.35 -42.70
C LYS A 203 6.78 -9.44 -43.49
N HIS A 204 7.43 -10.12 -44.42
CA HIS A 204 6.83 -11.21 -45.20
C HIS A 204 6.40 -12.39 -44.31
N ILE A 205 7.25 -12.83 -43.39
CA ILE A 205 6.92 -13.93 -42.46
C ILE A 205 5.75 -13.54 -41.54
N MET A 206 5.79 -12.33 -40.95
CA MET A 206 4.75 -11.85 -40.02
C MET A 206 3.39 -11.73 -40.71
N LEU A 207 3.32 -11.07 -41.87
CA LEU A 207 2.09 -10.92 -42.63
C LEU A 207 1.57 -12.26 -43.17
N SER A 208 2.48 -13.18 -43.50
CA SER A 208 2.08 -14.52 -43.93
C SER A 208 1.46 -15.32 -42.79
N LEU A 209 1.95 -15.16 -41.55
CA LEU A 209 1.41 -15.84 -40.36
C LEU A 209 0.08 -15.23 -39.89
N ASP A 210 -0.02 -13.91 -39.90
CA ASP A 210 -1.18 -13.14 -39.43
C ASP A 210 -1.31 -11.86 -40.26
N GLU A 211 -2.27 -11.83 -41.19
CA GLU A 211 -2.43 -10.73 -42.15
C GLU A 211 -2.82 -9.39 -41.49
N GLU A 212 -3.51 -9.44 -40.35
CA GLU A 212 -4.04 -8.25 -39.68
C GLU A 212 -3.17 -7.84 -38.47
N GLU A 213 -2.79 -8.78 -37.60
CA GLU A 213 -2.06 -8.48 -36.36
C GLU A 213 -0.55 -8.79 -36.44
N GLY A 214 -0.05 -9.29 -37.58
CA GLY A 214 1.33 -9.77 -37.72
C GLY A 214 2.37 -8.68 -37.48
N LEU A 215 2.18 -7.50 -38.08
CA LEU A 215 3.11 -6.38 -37.90
C LEU A 215 3.07 -5.78 -36.50
N GLU A 216 1.95 -5.93 -35.77
CA GLU A 216 1.87 -5.52 -34.36
C GLU A 216 2.73 -6.40 -33.43
N GLN A 217 3.27 -7.53 -33.91
CA GLN A 217 4.14 -8.42 -33.14
C GLN A 217 5.64 -8.10 -33.27
N VAL A 218 5.98 -7.06 -34.02
CA VAL A 218 7.36 -6.57 -34.13
C VAL A 218 7.50 -5.34 -33.23
N TYR A 219 8.30 -5.48 -32.18
CA TYR A 219 8.47 -4.46 -31.16
C TYR A 219 9.90 -3.93 -31.16
N THR A 220 10.08 -2.69 -30.71
CA THR A 220 11.40 -2.21 -30.33
C THR A 220 11.79 -2.76 -28.95
N PHE A 221 13.08 -2.90 -28.65
CA PHE A 221 13.52 -3.29 -27.30
C PHE A 221 12.99 -2.35 -26.22
N ARG A 222 12.93 -1.04 -26.51
CA ARG A 222 12.36 -0.04 -25.60
C ARG A 222 10.88 -0.27 -25.36
N ASN A 223 10.08 -0.41 -26.42
CA ASN A 223 8.64 -0.68 -26.30
C ASN A 223 8.39 -2.01 -25.57
N ALA A 224 9.26 -3.01 -25.77
CA ALA A 224 9.17 -4.29 -25.09
C ALA A 224 9.32 -4.18 -23.57
N ILE A 225 10.22 -3.32 -23.10
CA ILE A 225 10.43 -3.05 -21.67
C ILE A 225 9.25 -2.24 -21.11
N GLU A 226 8.88 -1.16 -21.79
CA GLU A 226 7.88 -0.20 -21.30
C GLU A 226 6.45 -0.79 -21.28
N GLN A 227 6.06 -1.49 -22.35
CA GLN A 227 4.71 -2.04 -22.51
C GLN A 227 4.62 -3.54 -22.16
N LEU A 228 5.75 -4.18 -21.81
CA LEU A 228 5.82 -5.62 -21.51
C LEU A 228 5.17 -6.47 -22.62
N CYS A 229 5.45 -6.14 -23.88
CA CYS A 229 4.82 -6.78 -25.06
C CYS A 229 5.03 -8.30 -25.13
N MET A 230 6.14 -8.80 -24.56
CA MET A 230 6.45 -10.24 -24.48
C MET A 230 5.39 -11.07 -23.77
N PHE A 231 4.55 -10.45 -22.94
CA PHE A 231 3.54 -11.17 -22.17
C PHE A 231 2.16 -11.19 -22.84
N LYS A 232 1.90 -10.33 -23.85
CA LYS A 232 0.59 -10.22 -24.53
C LYS A 232 0.09 -11.57 -25.08
N ARG A 233 0.99 -12.41 -25.60
CA ARG A 233 0.65 -13.76 -26.12
C ARG A 233 0.61 -14.86 -25.06
N ILE A 234 1.22 -14.63 -23.89
CA ILE A 234 1.27 -15.59 -22.77
C ILE A 234 0.18 -15.26 -21.73
N GLU A 235 -0.58 -14.18 -21.92
CA GLU A 235 -1.68 -13.82 -21.04
C GLU A 235 -2.69 -14.96 -20.90
N ARG A 236 -2.97 -15.25 -19.62
CA ARG A 236 -3.91 -16.27 -19.21
C ARG A 236 -5.32 -15.84 -19.62
N ARG A 237 -5.98 -16.67 -20.42
CA ARG A 237 -7.38 -16.45 -20.79
C ARG A 237 -8.24 -16.32 -19.51
N PRO A 238 -9.07 -15.27 -19.40
CA PRO A 238 -9.98 -15.12 -18.28
C PRO A 238 -10.91 -16.33 -18.14
N MET A 239 -11.19 -16.72 -16.90
CA MET A 239 -12.10 -17.84 -16.63
C MET A 239 -13.54 -17.45 -17.01
N ALA A 240 -14.16 -18.28 -17.86
CA ALA A 240 -15.56 -18.13 -18.24
C ALA A 240 -16.49 -18.32 -17.04
N TRP A 241 -17.42 -17.38 -16.86
CA TRP A 241 -18.51 -17.50 -15.90
C TRP A 241 -19.85 -17.73 -16.64
N PRO A 242 -20.28 -18.99 -16.81
CA PRO A 242 -21.52 -19.30 -17.52
C PRO A 242 -22.75 -18.99 -16.66
N CYS A 243 -23.66 -18.18 -17.19
CA CYS A 243 -24.89 -17.76 -16.53
C CYS A 243 -26.06 -17.67 -17.54
N GLN A 244 -27.24 -17.34 -17.04
CA GLN A 244 -28.42 -17.06 -17.86
C GLN A 244 -28.87 -15.63 -17.60
N LEU A 245 -29.02 -14.87 -18.69
CA LEU A 245 -29.62 -13.55 -18.69
C LEU A 245 -31.13 -13.71 -18.79
N THR A 246 -31.87 -13.24 -17.79
CA THR A 246 -33.33 -13.33 -17.77
C THR A 246 -33.97 -11.95 -17.93
N ILE A 247 -34.88 -11.82 -18.89
CA ILE A 247 -35.71 -10.61 -19.10
C ILE A 247 -37.15 -10.97 -18.81
N GLY A 248 -37.68 -10.46 -17.69
CA GLY A 248 -38.96 -10.91 -17.15
C GLY A 248 -38.94 -12.40 -16.80
N SER A 249 -40.08 -13.07 -16.95
CA SER A 249 -40.24 -14.51 -16.65
C SER A 249 -40.16 -15.42 -17.87
N SER A 250 -40.30 -14.88 -19.09
CA SER A 250 -40.48 -15.68 -20.30
C SER A 250 -39.23 -15.82 -21.16
N LEU A 251 -38.28 -14.87 -21.08
CA LEU A 251 -37.10 -14.84 -21.93
C LEU A 251 -35.83 -15.11 -21.13
N SER A 252 -35.13 -16.18 -21.50
CA SER A 252 -33.83 -16.58 -20.93
C SER A 252 -32.81 -16.76 -22.04
N ILE A 253 -31.67 -16.08 -21.93
CA ILE A 253 -30.57 -16.10 -22.90
C ILE A 253 -29.34 -16.68 -22.19
N ARG A 254 -28.69 -17.68 -22.79
CA ARG A 254 -27.45 -18.22 -22.22
C ARG A 254 -26.28 -17.29 -22.50
N ILE A 255 -25.59 -16.89 -21.43
CA ILE A 255 -24.50 -15.93 -21.49
C ILE A 255 -23.25 -16.46 -20.78
N VAL A 256 -22.11 -15.88 -21.13
CA VAL A 256 -20.82 -16.12 -20.48
C VAL A 256 -20.18 -14.78 -20.14
N GLY A 257 -19.91 -14.56 -18.85
CA GLY A 257 -19.19 -13.41 -18.36
C GLY A 257 -17.68 -13.66 -18.27
N TYR A 258 -16.88 -12.66 -18.62
CA TYR A 258 -15.43 -12.62 -18.41
C TYR A 258 -15.07 -11.34 -17.67
N LYS A 259 -14.17 -11.43 -16.70
CA LYS A 259 -13.64 -10.23 -16.04
C LYS A 259 -12.73 -9.50 -17.04
N ALA A 260 -13.11 -8.27 -17.39
CA ALA A 260 -12.35 -7.43 -18.30
C ALA A 260 -11.36 -6.54 -17.55
N VAL A 261 -11.78 -6.01 -16.40
CA VAL A 261 -10.92 -5.22 -15.50
C VAL A 261 -11.02 -5.83 -14.11
N THR A 262 -9.88 -6.02 -13.46
CA THR A 262 -9.76 -6.44 -12.06
C THR A 262 -8.43 -5.93 -11.54
N GLU A 263 -8.41 -5.49 -10.27
CA GLU A 263 -7.16 -5.12 -9.60
C GLU A 263 -6.24 -6.35 -9.51
N GLU A 264 -5.10 -6.31 -10.20
CA GLU A 264 -4.07 -7.34 -10.06
C GLU A 264 -3.33 -7.14 -8.74
N ARG A 265 -3.20 -8.21 -7.96
CA ARG A 265 -2.50 -8.22 -6.68
C ARG A 265 -1.43 -9.30 -6.65
N LEU A 266 -0.36 -9.06 -5.91
CA LEU A 266 0.67 -10.08 -5.66
C LEU A 266 0.02 -11.32 -5.02
N LYS A 267 0.22 -12.49 -5.65
CA LYS A 267 -0.30 -13.76 -5.12
C LYS A 267 0.36 -14.18 -3.82
N LYS A 268 1.63 -13.82 -3.64
CA LYS A 268 2.41 -14.13 -2.45
C LYS A 268 2.38 -12.96 -1.47
N MET A 269 2.18 -13.32 -0.20
CA MET A 269 2.37 -12.43 0.92
C MET A 269 3.75 -12.66 1.55
N TRP A 270 4.32 -11.62 2.13
CA TRP A 270 5.52 -11.72 2.94
C TRP A 270 5.28 -12.67 4.12
N VAL A 271 6.13 -13.67 4.25
CA VAL A 271 6.13 -14.60 5.37
C VAL A 271 7.08 -14.06 6.43
N THR A 272 6.59 -13.91 7.66
CA THR A 272 7.43 -13.55 8.80
C THR A 272 8.34 -14.73 9.14
N VAL A 273 9.63 -14.47 9.19
CA VAL A 273 10.69 -15.42 9.59
C VAL A 273 11.53 -14.80 10.68
N ASP A 274 12.17 -15.63 11.50
CA ASP A 274 13.13 -15.15 12.48
C ASP A 274 14.43 -14.69 11.78
N ALA A 275 15.03 -13.62 12.29
CA ALA A 275 16.17 -12.97 11.66
C ALA A 275 17.47 -13.78 11.79
N GLN A 276 17.60 -14.59 12.84
CA GLN A 276 18.81 -15.39 13.09
C GLN A 276 18.76 -16.72 12.35
N SER A 277 17.64 -17.43 12.47
CA SER A 277 17.43 -18.74 11.88
C SER A 277 16.97 -18.70 10.41
N SER A 278 16.38 -17.59 9.96
CA SER A 278 15.69 -17.46 8.67
C SER A 278 14.58 -18.50 8.46
N LYS A 279 14.09 -19.12 9.54
CA LYS A 279 13.06 -20.15 9.49
C LYS A 279 11.72 -19.60 9.95
N LYS A 280 10.67 -20.08 9.31
CA LYS A 280 9.29 -19.79 9.70
C LYS A 280 8.89 -20.53 10.98
N ASP A 281 9.39 -21.75 11.16
CA ASP A 281 8.95 -22.65 12.25
C ASP A 281 9.32 -22.12 13.64
N ASP A 282 10.35 -21.28 13.70
CA ASP A 282 10.82 -20.63 14.92
C ASP A 282 9.91 -19.44 15.32
N VAL A 283 9.04 -18.97 14.42
CA VAL A 283 8.05 -17.92 14.69
C VAL A 283 6.67 -18.53 14.88
N LYS A 284 6.18 -18.55 16.12
CA LYS A 284 4.80 -18.94 16.45
C LYS A 284 3.99 -17.71 16.84
N ARG A 285 2.85 -17.51 16.19
CA ARG A 285 1.89 -16.45 16.54
C ARG A 285 0.87 -17.03 17.50
N GLU A 286 0.93 -16.59 18.74
CA GLU A 286 -0.08 -16.86 19.76
C GLU A 286 -0.95 -15.61 19.94
N THR A 287 -2.26 -15.79 20.09
CA THR A 287 -3.21 -14.70 20.31
C THR A 287 -3.98 -15.02 21.58
N VAL A 288 -3.73 -14.24 22.62
CA VAL A 288 -4.43 -14.32 23.91
C VAL A 288 -5.53 -13.26 23.90
N TYR A 289 -6.68 -13.60 24.45
CA TYR A 289 -7.82 -12.70 24.59
C TYR A 289 -7.93 -12.32 26.06
N CYS A 290 -7.93 -11.03 26.35
CA CYS A 290 -8.11 -10.50 27.70
C CYS A 290 -9.43 -9.72 27.77
N LEU A 291 -10.05 -9.71 28.95
CA LEU A 291 -11.13 -8.77 29.23
C LEU A 291 -10.58 -7.35 29.23
N ASP A 292 -11.40 -6.42 28.76
CA ASP A 292 -11.13 -4.98 28.83
C ASP A 292 -11.51 -4.47 30.24
N ASP A 293 -10.92 -5.10 31.26
CA ASP A 293 -11.00 -4.71 32.68
C ASP A 293 -9.63 -4.26 33.17
N ASP A 294 -9.57 -3.57 34.31
CA ASP A 294 -8.32 -3.03 34.87
C ASP A 294 -7.27 -4.13 35.17
N ASN A 295 -7.71 -5.40 35.24
CA ASN A 295 -6.88 -6.55 35.56
C ASN A 295 -6.47 -7.39 34.32
N GLU A 296 -6.91 -7.01 33.11
CA GLU A 296 -6.69 -7.71 31.84
C GLU A 296 -6.86 -9.23 31.93
N THR A 297 -7.98 -9.68 32.51
CA THR A 297 -8.18 -11.10 32.82
C THR A 297 -8.21 -11.97 31.55
N GLU A 298 -7.35 -12.99 31.47
CA GLU A 298 -7.30 -13.91 30.32
C GLU A 298 -8.59 -14.73 30.17
N VAL A 299 -9.11 -14.81 28.94
CA VAL A 299 -10.33 -15.54 28.58
C VAL A 299 -10.01 -16.65 27.60
N MET A 300 -10.57 -17.84 27.87
CA MET A 300 -10.44 -18.98 26.98
C MET A 300 -11.27 -18.77 25.70
N LYS A 301 -10.73 -19.21 24.57
CA LYS A 301 -11.37 -19.02 23.24
C LYS A 301 -12.77 -19.61 23.14
N GLU A 302 -13.09 -20.64 23.93
CA GLU A 302 -14.38 -21.32 23.94
C GLU A 302 -15.49 -20.47 24.60
N ASP A 303 -15.11 -19.57 25.50
CA ASP A 303 -16.03 -18.69 26.23
C ASP A 303 -16.36 -17.41 25.46
N ILE A 304 -15.76 -17.21 24.27
CA ILE A 304 -15.97 -16.03 23.44
C ILE A 304 -17.20 -16.22 22.56
N ILE A 305 -18.22 -15.41 22.79
CA ILE A 305 -19.38 -15.27 21.90
C ILE A 305 -19.21 -14.08 20.97
N GLN A 306 -19.60 -14.25 19.71
CA GLN A 306 -19.59 -13.15 18.76
C GLN A 306 -20.75 -12.20 19.09
N GLY A 307 -20.46 -10.90 19.20
CA GLY A 307 -21.45 -9.86 19.41
C GLY A 307 -21.42 -8.81 18.31
N PHE A 308 -22.58 -8.22 18.00
CA PHE A 308 -22.67 -7.08 17.09
C PHE A 308 -23.17 -5.86 17.87
N ARG A 309 -22.59 -4.70 17.55
CA ARG A 309 -23.06 -3.44 18.10
C ARG A 309 -24.32 -3.00 17.36
N TYR A 310 -25.41 -2.83 18.09
CA TYR A 310 -26.65 -2.27 17.57
C TYR A 310 -26.98 -1.00 18.35
N GLY A 311 -26.50 0.14 17.83
CA GLY A 311 -26.50 1.39 18.58
C GLY A 311 -25.50 1.35 19.73
N SER A 312 -25.98 1.62 20.96
CA SER A 312 -25.21 1.51 22.19
C SER A 312 -25.00 0.07 22.63
N ASP A 313 -25.91 -0.83 22.27
CA ASP A 313 -26.01 -2.14 22.89
C ASP A 313 -25.18 -3.18 22.12
N ILE A 314 -24.62 -4.13 22.87
CA ILE A 314 -23.92 -5.28 22.30
C ILE A 314 -24.87 -6.46 22.33
N VAL A 315 -25.35 -6.87 21.15
CA VAL A 315 -26.24 -8.02 21.01
C VAL A 315 -25.39 -9.27 20.74
N PRO A 316 -25.37 -10.25 21.67
CA PRO A 316 -24.69 -11.51 21.42
C PRO A 316 -25.41 -12.29 20.31
N PHE A 317 -24.68 -12.69 19.28
CA PHE A 317 -25.23 -13.38 18.12
C PHE A 317 -24.29 -14.49 17.67
N SER A 318 -24.71 -15.74 17.91
CA SER A 318 -23.89 -16.90 17.61
C SER A 318 -23.69 -17.06 16.10
N LYS A 319 -22.56 -17.69 15.69
CA LYS A 319 -22.30 -17.99 14.27
C LYS A 319 -23.35 -18.93 13.67
N VAL A 320 -23.95 -19.80 14.48
CA VAL A 320 -25.00 -20.73 14.05
C VAL A 320 -26.28 -19.96 13.70
N ASP A 321 -26.69 -19.04 14.57
CA ASP A 321 -27.86 -18.19 14.34
C ASP A 321 -27.61 -17.27 13.14
N GLN A 322 -26.39 -16.72 13.02
CA GLN A 322 -26.01 -15.90 11.89
C GLN A 322 -26.15 -16.64 10.56
N GLU A 323 -25.67 -17.88 10.44
CA GLU A 323 -25.75 -18.64 9.18
C GLU A 323 -27.19 -19.08 8.85
N GLN A 324 -28.04 -19.26 9.86
CA GLN A 324 -29.46 -19.58 9.66
C GLN A 324 -30.27 -18.35 9.22
N MET A 325 -30.06 -17.21 9.89
CA MET A 325 -30.80 -15.96 9.65
C MET A 325 -30.24 -15.13 8.49
N LYS A 326 -29.02 -15.41 8.03
CA LYS A 326 -28.43 -14.73 6.87
C LYS A 326 -29.34 -14.86 5.65
N TYR A 327 -29.48 -13.77 4.90
CA TYR A 327 -30.21 -13.77 3.63
C TYR A 327 -29.64 -14.80 2.65
N LYS A 328 -30.51 -15.67 2.15
CA LYS A 328 -30.20 -16.70 1.14
C LYS A 328 -30.96 -16.39 -0.14
N HIS A 329 -30.32 -16.64 -1.28
CA HIS A 329 -30.93 -16.49 -2.60
C HIS A 329 -30.67 -17.71 -3.48
N ASP A 330 -31.42 -17.82 -4.58
CA ASP A 330 -31.53 -19.04 -5.41
C ASP A 330 -30.22 -19.43 -6.14
N GLY A 331 -29.22 -18.55 -6.13
CA GLY A 331 -27.87 -18.77 -6.63
C GLY A 331 -27.46 -17.80 -7.72
N LYS A 332 -26.67 -18.30 -8.68
CA LYS A 332 -26.14 -17.49 -9.77
C LYS A 332 -27.29 -16.92 -10.61
N CYS A 333 -27.28 -15.62 -10.85
CA CYS A 333 -28.29 -14.98 -11.69
C CYS A 333 -27.75 -13.73 -12.37
N PHE A 334 -28.29 -13.45 -13.56
CA PHE A 334 -28.09 -12.20 -14.27
C PHE A 334 -29.45 -11.69 -14.77
N ALA A 335 -30.24 -11.10 -13.88
CA ALA A 335 -31.63 -10.77 -14.17
C ALA A 335 -31.80 -9.28 -14.46
N VAL A 336 -32.46 -8.93 -15.56
CA VAL A 336 -32.81 -7.54 -15.87
C VAL A 336 -33.95 -7.07 -14.97
N LEU A 337 -33.70 -6.03 -14.18
CA LEU A 337 -34.69 -5.38 -13.32
C LEU A 337 -35.46 -4.30 -14.09
N GLY A 338 -34.80 -3.60 -15.00
CA GLY A 338 -35.41 -2.54 -15.80
C GLY A 338 -34.41 -1.89 -16.73
N PHE A 339 -34.86 -0.87 -17.46
CA PHE A 339 -34.03 -0.11 -18.37
C PHE A 339 -34.12 1.38 -18.06
N THR A 340 -33.01 2.10 -18.25
CA THR A 340 -32.95 3.55 -18.04
C THR A 340 -32.11 4.20 -19.13
N LYS A 341 -32.17 5.53 -19.26
CA LYS A 341 -31.32 6.27 -20.20
C LYS A 341 -29.87 6.27 -19.70
N GLN A 342 -28.91 6.17 -20.62
CA GLN A 342 -27.48 6.14 -20.27
C GLN A 342 -27.06 7.36 -19.44
N ASN A 343 -27.55 8.55 -19.75
CA ASN A 343 -27.22 9.80 -19.05
C ASN A 343 -27.65 9.84 -17.57
N LEU A 344 -28.60 8.99 -17.16
CA LEU A 344 -29.06 8.93 -15.77
C LEU A 344 -28.09 8.15 -14.88
N VAL A 345 -27.23 7.32 -15.48
CA VAL A 345 -26.23 6.55 -14.74
C VAL A 345 -24.90 7.29 -14.82
N LEU A 346 -24.53 7.94 -13.72
CA LEU A 346 -23.39 8.82 -13.66
C LEU A 346 -22.10 8.03 -13.37
N HIS A 347 -21.02 8.35 -14.08
CA HIS A 347 -19.74 7.64 -13.94
C HIS A 347 -19.18 7.65 -12.51
N HIS A 348 -19.34 8.75 -11.77
CA HIS A 348 -18.88 8.86 -10.37
C HIS A 348 -19.67 7.98 -9.38
N GLN A 349 -20.79 7.39 -9.79
CA GLN A 349 -21.56 6.45 -8.98
C GLN A 349 -21.12 5.01 -9.18
N PHE A 350 -20.20 4.72 -10.10
CA PHE A 350 -19.74 3.37 -10.33
C PHE A 350 -19.04 2.82 -9.09
N MET A 351 -19.39 1.57 -8.77
CA MET A 351 -18.88 0.83 -7.63
C MET A 351 -18.28 -0.50 -8.08
N GLY A 352 -17.65 -1.19 -7.14
CA GLY A 352 -17.03 -2.49 -7.36
C GLY A 352 -15.56 -2.40 -7.78
N TYR A 353 -14.88 -3.54 -7.72
CA TYR A 353 -13.45 -3.69 -8.02
C TYR A 353 -13.19 -4.37 -9.36
N GLN A 354 -14.25 -4.70 -10.11
CA GLN A 354 -14.17 -5.43 -11.35
C GLN A 354 -15.23 -4.98 -12.35
N VAL A 355 -14.87 -5.05 -13.63
CA VAL A 355 -15.80 -4.85 -14.77
C VAL A 355 -15.93 -6.17 -15.51
N VAL A 356 -17.17 -6.58 -15.80
CA VAL A 356 -17.45 -7.89 -16.41
C VAL A 356 -18.00 -7.68 -17.82
N LYS A 357 -17.32 -8.24 -18.82
CA LYS A 357 -17.82 -8.34 -20.20
C LYS A 357 -18.71 -9.56 -20.33
N ILE A 358 -19.88 -9.40 -20.90
CA ILE A 358 -20.88 -10.45 -21.06
C ILE A 358 -21.08 -10.71 -22.54
N PHE A 359 -20.87 -11.97 -22.93
CA PHE A 359 -21.04 -12.47 -24.28
C PHE A 359 -22.11 -13.57 -24.30
N ALA A 360 -22.55 -13.94 -25.50
CA ALA A 360 -23.37 -15.12 -25.67
C ALA A 360 -22.55 -16.39 -25.43
N ALA A 361 -23.22 -17.48 -25.08
CA ALA A 361 -22.56 -18.79 -24.99
C ALA A 361 -22.07 -19.24 -26.37
N ARG A 362 -20.82 -19.73 -26.43
CA ARG A 362 -20.15 -20.08 -27.71
C ARG A 362 -20.87 -21.17 -28.49
N ASP A 363 -21.59 -22.06 -27.79
CA ASP A 363 -22.31 -23.19 -28.38
C ASP A 363 -23.76 -22.84 -28.78
N ASP A 364 -24.18 -21.58 -28.69
CA ASP A 364 -25.57 -21.15 -28.85
C ASP A 364 -25.70 -19.94 -29.77
N GLU A 365 -25.87 -20.19 -31.07
CA GLU A 365 -26.06 -19.14 -32.08
C GLU A 365 -27.34 -18.34 -31.83
N HIS A 366 -28.42 -18.99 -31.38
CA HIS A 366 -29.69 -18.31 -31.08
C HIS A 366 -29.53 -17.31 -29.93
N ALA A 367 -28.78 -17.68 -28.89
CA ALA A 367 -28.43 -16.76 -27.81
C ALA A 367 -27.55 -15.59 -28.32
N GLY A 368 -26.66 -15.85 -29.28
CA GLY A 368 -25.86 -14.83 -29.98
C GLY A 368 -26.73 -13.79 -30.67
N VAL A 369 -27.68 -14.23 -31.50
CA VAL A 369 -28.60 -13.34 -32.22
C VAL A 369 -29.47 -12.55 -31.24
N ALA A 370 -30.01 -13.19 -30.20
CA ALA A 370 -30.85 -12.54 -29.20
C ALA A 370 -30.08 -11.47 -28.40
N LEU A 371 -28.85 -11.76 -28.00
CA LEU A 371 -28.01 -10.81 -27.26
C LEU A 371 -27.56 -9.64 -28.16
N SER A 372 -27.19 -9.91 -29.41
CA SER A 372 -26.83 -8.87 -30.38
C SER A 372 -28.01 -7.92 -30.65
N ALA A 373 -29.23 -8.46 -30.83
CA ALA A 373 -30.43 -7.64 -30.98
C ALA A 373 -30.69 -6.76 -29.75
N LEU A 374 -30.45 -7.27 -28.54
CA LEU A 374 -30.57 -6.48 -27.31
C LEU A 374 -29.50 -5.37 -27.23
N ILE A 375 -28.24 -5.69 -27.54
CA ILE A 375 -27.13 -4.72 -27.48
C ILE A 375 -27.37 -3.58 -28.46
N ARG A 376 -27.74 -3.89 -29.71
CA ARG A 376 -28.03 -2.87 -30.73
C ARG A 376 -29.23 -2.01 -30.36
N ALA A 377 -30.30 -2.61 -29.84
CA ALA A 377 -31.46 -1.85 -29.38
C ALA A 377 -31.11 -0.89 -28.21
N LEU A 378 -30.25 -1.32 -27.28
CA LEU A 378 -29.77 -0.45 -26.20
C LEU A 378 -28.91 0.70 -26.73
N ASP A 379 -28.06 0.45 -27.71
CA ASP A 379 -27.19 1.45 -28.33
C ASP A 379 -28.00 2.49 -29.13
N GLU A 380 -28.89 2.04 -30.01
CA GLU A 380 -29.77 2.90 -30.82
C GLU A 380 -30.65 3.81 -29.95
N LEU A 381 -31.19 3.28 -28.85
CA LEU A 381 -32.03 4.02 -27.91
C LEU A 381 -31.24 4.82 -26.86
N LYS A 382 -29.91 4.69 -26.83
CA LYS A 382 -29.03 5.25 -25.78
C LYS A 382 -29.52 4.90 -24.36
N MET A 383 -29.86 3.63 -24.20
CA MET A 383 -30.38 3.04 -22.96
C MET A 383 -29.41 2.02 -22.37
N VAL A 384 -29.57 1.77 -21.08
CA VAL A 384 -28.78 0.80 -20.32
C VAL A 384 -29.72 -0.09 -19.52
N ALA A 385 -29.32 -1.34 -19.32
CA ALA A 385 -30.10 -2.30 -18.54
C ALA A 385 -29.64 -2.30 -17.08
N ILE A 386 -30.54 -2.09 -16.14
CA ILE A 386 -30.28 -2.28 -14.71
C ILE A 386 -30.50 -3.76 -14.41
N VAL A 387 -29.47 -4.40 -13.85
CA VAL A 387 -29.42 -5.85 -13.67
C VAL A 387 -29.10 -6.22 -12.23
N ARG A 388 -29.74 -7.28 -11.76
CA ARG A 388 -29.36 -8.01 -10.55
C ARG A 388 -28.33 -9.06 -10.92
N TYR A 389 -27.11 -8.88 -10.45
CA TYR A 389 -25.97 -9.77 -10.63
C TYR A 389 -25.71 -10.55 -9.34
N ALA A 390 -25.70 -11.88 -9.41
CA ALA A 390 -25.20 -12.72 -8.33
C ALA A 390 -24.24 -13.75 -8.91
N TYR A 391 -23.00 -13.75 -8.42
CA TYR A 391 -21.93 -14.59 -8.98
C TYR A 391 -22.15 -16.07 -8.65
N ASP A 392 -22.41 -16.38 -7.38
CA ASP A 392 -22.74 -17.70 -6.86
C ASP A 392 -23.71 -17.61 -5.67
N ARG A 393 -24.04 -18.74 -5.04
CA ARG A 393 -24.93 -18.81 -3.85
C ARG A 393 -24.33 -18.20 -2.57
N ARG A 394 -23.02 -17.94 -2.55
CA ARG A 394 -22.29 -17.45 -1.38
C ARG A 394 -22.11 -15.94 -1.41
N SER A 395 -22.00 -15.38 -2.61
CA SER A 395 -21.88 -13.96 -2.89
C SER A 395 -23.19 -13.23 -2.65
N ASN A 396 -23.14 -12.05 -2.04
CA ASN A 396 -24.32 -11.20 -1.93
C ASN A 396 -24.74 -10.72 -3.34
N PRO A 397 -26.04 -10.63 -3.64
CA PRO A 397 -26.50 -10.09 -4.90
C PRO A 397 -26.14 -8.61 -5.00
N GLN A 398 -25.68 -8.20 -6.18
CA GLN A 398 -25.31 -6.85 -6.53
C GLN A 398 -26.32 -6.29 -7.52
N VAL A 399 -26.56 -4.99 -7.46
CA VAL A 399 -27.28 -4.26 -8.49
C VAL A 399 -26.25 -3.50 -9.31
N GLY A 400 -26.41 -3.49 -10.64
CA GLY A 400 -25.52 -2.74 -11.50
C GLY A 400 -26.14 -2.41 -12.85
N ALA A 401 -25.40 -1.68 -13.67
CA ALA A 401 -25.80 -1.34 -15.03
C ALA A 401 -25.01 -2.17 -16.04
N ALA A 402 -25.70 -2.66 -17.06
CA ALA A 402 -25.14 -3.31 -18.23
C ALA A 402 -25.22 -2.35 -19.43
N PHE A 403 -24.06 -1.90 -19.89
CA PHE A 403 -23.90 -0.96 -21.01
C PHE A 403 -23.63 -1.70 -22.32
N PRO A 404 -24.21 -1.28 -23.45
CA PRO A 404 -23.84 -1.83 -24.76
C PRO A 404 -22.41 -1.41 -25.13
N CYS A 405 -21.63 -2.36 -25.68
CA CYS A 405 -20.30 -2.10 -26.20
C CYS A 405 -20.14 -2.81 -27.55
N ILE A 406 -20.16 -2.02 -28.62
CA ILE A 406 -20.02 -2.47 -30.01
C ILE A 406 -18.60 -2.13 -30.47
N LYS A 407 -17.86 -3.15 -30.88
CA LYS A 407 -16.53 -3.05 -31.50
C LYS A 407 -16.56 -3.75 -32.86
N PRO A 408 -15.61 -3.45 -33.78
CA PRO A 408 -15.60 -4.09 -35.10
C PRO A 408 -15.59 -5.62 -35.04
N ASN A 409 -14.86 -6.19 -34.08
CA ASN A 409 -14.65 -7.64 -33.98
C ASN A 409 -15.69 -8.33 -33.09
N TYR A 410 -16.36 -7.61 -32.19
CA TYR A 410 -17.30 -8.20 -31.24
C TYR A 410 -18.31 -7.20 -30.67
N GLU A 411 -19.45 -7.73 -30.24
CA GLU A 411 -20.47 -7.02 -29.47
C GLU A 411 -20.58 -7.65 -28.08
N CYS A 412 -20.64 -6.84 -27.02
CA CYS A 412 -20.82 -7.34 -25.66
C CYS A 412 -21.57 -6.36 -24.76
N LEU A 413 -22.05 -6.85 -23.60
CA LEU A 413 -22.55 -6.00 -22.52
C LEU A 413 -21.47 -5.83 -21.44
N MET A 414 -21.22 -4.59 -21.03
CA MET A 414 -20.30 -4.24 -19.94
C MET A 414 -21.09 -4.06 -18.65
N TYR A 415 -20.90 -4.95 -17.68
CA TYR A 415 -21.52 -4.84 -16.36
C TYR A 415 -20.61 -4.07 -15.39
N VAL A 416 -21.18 -3.05 -14.75
CA VAL A 416 -20.56 -2.27 -13.66
C VAL A 416 -21.53 -2.23 -12.48
N GLN A 417 -21.02 -2.46 -11.27
CA GLN A 417 -21.82 -2.41 -10.06
C GLN A 417 -22.24 -0.96 -9.76
N LEU A 418 -23.49 -0.79 -9.30
CA LEU A 418 -24.03 0.49 -8.84
C LEU A 418 -24.11 0.51 -7.31
N PRO A 419 -24.15 1.70 -6.69
CA PRO A 419 -24.20 1.83 -5.24
C PRO A 419 -25.62 1.49 -4.75
N PHE A 420 -25.69 0.93 -3.55
CA PHE A 420 -26.94 0.91 -2.79
C PHE A 420 -27.17 2.26 -2.10
N MET A 421 -28.36 2.44 -1.52
CA MET A 421 -28.69 3.67 -0.80
C MET A 421 -27.74 3.93 0.37
N GLU A 422 -27.29 2.86 1.04
CA GLU A 422 -26.37 2.87 2.16
C GLU A 422 -24.93 3.25 1.77
N ASP A 423 -24.55 3.08 0.50
CA ASP A 423 -23.22 3.41 0.00
C ASP A 423 -23.08 4.93 -0.31
N LEU A 424 -24.20 5.64 -0.47
CA LEU A 424 -24.21 7.05 -0.84
C LEU A 424 -23.83 7.94 0.35
N ARG A 425 -22.77 8.73 0.18
CA ARG A 425 -22.33 9.73 1.16
C ARG A 425 -22.76 11.12 0.73
N GLN A 426 -23.76 11.66 1.42
CA GLN A 426 -24.30 12.99 1.13
C GLN A 426 -23.53 14.07 1.90
N PHE A 427 -22.40 14.51 1.34
CA PHE A 427 -21.67 15.65 1.86
C PHE A 427 -22.11 16.93 1.15
N SER A 428 -22.45 17.96 1.92
CA SER A 428 -22.76 19.28 1.39
C SER A 428 -21.49 20.13 1.38
N PHE A 429 -21.08 20.58 0.19
CA PHE A 429 -19.97 21.50 0.01
C PHE A 429 -20.48 22.86 -0.49
N PRO A 430 -19.86 23.98 -0.08
CA PRO A 430 -20.19 25.29 -0.61
C PRO A 430 -19.84 25.37 -2.10
N SER A 431 -20.71 25.98 -2.91
CA SER A 431 -20.45 26.19 -4.34
C SER A 431 -19.25 27.15 -4.52
N LEU A 432 -18.33 26.78 -5.40
CA LEU A 432 -17.16 27.57 -5.75
C LEU A 432 -17.50 28.70 -6.74
N GLU A 433 -18.48 28.48 -7.63
CA GLU A 433 -18.86 29.44 -8.70
C GLU A 433 -19.39 30.77 -8.15
N ASN A 434 -20.16 30.71 -7.06
CA ASN A 434 -20.81 31.89 -6.48
C ASN A 434 -19.94 32.60 -5.42
N ASN A 435 -18.70 32.14 -5.19
CA ASN A 435 -17.86 32.65 -4.12
C ASN A 435 -17.00 33.82 -4.58
N LYS A 436 -17.46 35.05 -4.34
CA LYS A 436 -16.76 36.30 -4.67
C LYS A 436 -15.34 36.41 -4.08
N LYS A 437 -14.99 35.62 -3.06
CA LYS A 437 -13.65 35.64 -2.46
C LYS A 437 -12.61 34.84 -3.25
N ILE A 438 -13.05 33.89 -4.08
CA ILE A 438 -12.19 32.91 -4.78
C ILE A 438 -12.35 33.04 -6.30
N SER A 439 -13.14 34.00 -6.78
CA SER A 439 -13.32 34.24 -8.21
C SER A 439 -11.98 34.61 -8.87
N PRO A 440 -11.51 33.85 -9.87
CA PRO A 440 -10.26 34.14 -10.56
C PRO A 440 -10.39 35.43 -11.39
N SER A 441 -9.28 36.14 -11.58
CA SER A 441 -9.20 37.24 -12.55
C SER A 441 -9.11 36.68 -13.97
N GLU A 442 -9.36 37.52 -14.96
CA GLU A 442 -9.20 37.17 -16.39
C GLU A 442 -7.76 36.75 -16.73
N THR A 443 -6.77 37.36 -16.07
CA THR A 443 -5.36 36.97 -16.18
C THR A 443 -5.08 35.58 -15.63
N HIS A 444 -5.75 35.19 -14.53
CA HIS A 444 -5.65 33.85 -13.96
C HIS A 444 -6.29 32.81 -14.87
N LEU A 445 -7.45 33.12 -15.46
CA LEU A 445 -8.13 32.25 -16.42
C LEU A 445 -7.27 32.03 -17.67
N SER A 446 -6.78 33.11 -18.29
CA SER A 446 -5.93 33.03 -19.49
C SER A 446 -4.63 32.25 -19.25
N ALA A 447 -4.02 32.38 -18.07
CA ALA A 447 -2.81 31.63 -17.73
C ALA A 447 -3.10 30.13 -17.56
N VAL A 448 -4.24 29.77 -16.96
CA VAL A 448 -4.69 28.38 -16.84
C VAL A 448 -5.07 27.80 -18.20
N ASP A 449 -5.76 28.56 -19.04
CA ASP A 449 -6.12 28.13 -20.40
C ASP A 449 -4.85 27.84 -21.23
N SER A 450 -3.88 28.75 -21.18
CA SER A 450 -2.58 28.55 -21.86
C SER A 450 -1.82 27.33 -21.30
N LEU A 451 -1.93 27.08 -19.99
CA LEU A 451 -1.35 25.90 -19.37
C LEU A 451 -2.04 24.61 -19.84
N ILE A 452 -3.38 24.59 -19.90
CA ILE A 452 -4.16 23.46 -20.41
C ILE A 452 -3.72 23.15 -21.83
N ASP A 453 -3.68 24.14 -22.72
CA ASP A 453 -3.26 23.98 -24.12
C ASP A 453 -1.83 23.40 -24.21
N SER A 454 -0.91 23.86 -23.36
CA SER A 454 0.48 23.37 -23.34
C SER A 454 0.63 21.94 -22.78
N MET A 455 -0.26 21.55 -21.86
CA MET A 455 -0.26 20.25 -21.16
C MET A 455 -1.20 19.21 -21.81
N MET A 456 -1.80 19.52 -22.95
CA MET A 456 -2.65 18.56 -23.67
C MET A 456 -1.82 17.33 -24.07
N LEU A 457 -2.24 16.16 -23.56
CA LEU A 457 -1.61 14.86 -23.86
C LEU A 457 -2.12 14.25 -25.17
N VAL A 458 -3.15 14.84 -25.77
CA VAL A 458 -3.76 14.38 -27.03
C VAL A 458 -3.36 15.36 -28.12
N GLU A 459 -2.55 14.90 -29.06
CA GLU A 459 -2.22 15.64 -30.27
C GLU A 459 -3.09 15.14 -31.42
N ARG A 460 -3.41 16.02 -32.38
CA ARG A 460 -4.08 15.62 -33.62
C ARG A 460 -3.04 15.58 -34.71
N ASP A 461 -2.82 14.40 -35.27
CA ASP A 461 -1.93 14.22 -36.41
C ASP A 461 -2.53 14.89 -37.66
N GLU A 462 -1.73 15.05 -38.71
CA GLU A 462 -2.12 15.65 -40.00
C GLU A 462 -3.36 14.97 -40.63
N ASN A 463 -3.60 13.70 -40.27
CA ASN A 463 -4.75 12.90 -40.70
C ASN A 463 -6.03 13.14 -39.86
N GLN A 464 -6.04 14.10 -38.93
CA GLN A 464 -7.10 14.34 -37.94
C GLN A 464 -7.34 13.18 -36.96
N GLU A 465 -6.40 12.25 -36.86
CA GLU A 465 -6.46 11.19 -35.85
C GLU A 465 -5.90 11.70 -34.52
N GLU A 466 -6.61 11.40 -33.42
CA GLU A 466 -6.19 11.77 -32.07
C GLU A 466 -5.12 10.78 -31.57
N ARG A 467 -3.89 11.27 -31.46
CA ARG A 467 -2.75 10.54 -30.93
C ARG A 467 -2.55 10.90 -29.46
N ASP A 468 -2.79 9.92 -28.60
CA ASP A 468 -2.48 10.01 -27.17
C ASP A 468 -0.97 9.79 -26.95
N LEU A 469 -0.27 10.83 -26.48
CA LEU A 469 1.17 10.85 -26.21
C LEU A 469 1.54 9.97 -25.01
N LEU A 470 0.64 9.80 -24.05
CA LEU A 470 0.89 8.98 -22.86
C LEU A 470 -0.30 8.05 -22.63
N LYS A 471 -0.13 6.77 -23.00
CA LYS A 471 -1.18 5.74 -22.89
C LYS A 471 -1.05 4.96 -21.58
N PRO A 472 -1.68 5.36 -20.46
CA PRO A 472 -1.41 4.76 -19.15
C PRO A 472 -2.03 3.36 -19.05
N HIS A 473 -3.02 3.06 -19.89
CA HIS A 473 -3.67 1.76 -19.98
C HIS A 473 -2.77 0.66 -20.56
N HIS A 474 -1.72 1.02 -21.29
CA HIS A 474 -0.70 0.08 -21.76
C HIS A 474 0.46 -0.07 -20.78
N LEU A 475 0.56 0.83 -19.79
CA LEU A 475 1.61 0.74 -18.79
C LEU A 475 1.23 -0.30 -17.73
N PRO A 476 2.09 -1.30 -17.50
CA PRO A 476 1.89 -2.25 -16.41
C PRO A 476 2.05 -1.55 -15.07
N ASN A 477 1.45 -2.11 -14.02
CA ASN A 477 1.59 -1.54 -12.68
C ASN A 477 3.08 -1.56 -12.24
N PRO A 478 3.70 -0.38 -11.98
CA PRO A 478 5.13 -0.25 -11.70
C PRO A 478 5.54 -0.93 -10.39
N ALA A 479 4.60 -1.13 -9.45
CA ALA A 479 4.87 -1.77 -8.17
C ALA A 479 5.36 -3.22 -8.35
N PHE A 480 4.86 -3.95 -9.36
CA PHE A 480 5.32 -5.32 -9.65
C PHE A 480 6.75 -5.32 -10.17
N GLN A 481 7.06 -4.45 -11.13
CA GLN A 481 8.40 -4.36 -11.72
C GLN A 481 9.43 -3.96 -10.68
N ARG A 482 9.10 -2.96 -9.85
CA ARG A 482 9.94 -2.56 -8.73
C ARG A 482 10.12 -3.69 -7.71
N HIS A 483 9.06 -4.44 -7.41
CA HIS A 483 9.14 -5.58 -6.50
C HIS A 483 10.05 -6.69 -7.06
N PHE A 484 9.90 -7.05 -8.33
CA PHE A 484 10.74 -8.06 -8.98
C PHE A 484 12.21 -7.62 -9.09
N GLN A 485 12.47 -6.35 -9.38
CA GLN A 485 13.81 -5.78 -9.36
C GLN A 485 14.48 -5.96 -7.99
N CYS A 486 13.78 -5.62 -6.91
CA CYS A 486 14.30 -5.77 -5.55
C CYS A 486 14.54 -7.23 -5.16
N LEU A 487 13.62 -8.14 -5.55
CA LEU A 487 13.77 -9.57 -5.29
C LEU A 487 14.94 -10.17 -6.07
N HIS A 488 15.06 -9.84 -7.36
CA HIS A 488 16.17 -10.28 -8.20
C HIS A 488 17.52 -9.80 -7.63
N HIS A 489 17.62 -8.51 -7.32
CA HIS A 489 18.85 -7.95 -6.76
C HIS A 489 19.22 -8.58 -5.42
N ARG A 490 18.26 -8.83 -4.52
CA ARG A 490 18.53 -9.50 -3.24
C ARG A 490 18.92 -10.97 -3.44
N ALA A 491 18.42 -11.64 -4.47
CA ALA A 491 18.74 -13.03 -4.77
C ALA A 491 20.16 -13.18 -5.34
N VAL A 492 20.56 -12.29 -6.25
CA VAL A 492 21.90 -12.32 -6.88
C VAL A 492 22.96 -11.66 -5.98
N HIS A 493 22.58 -10.63 -5.23
CA HIS A 493 23.45 -9.88 -4.32
C HIS A 493 22.84 -9.81 -2.91
N PRO A 494 23.05 -10.86 -2.08
CA PRO A 494 22.47 -10.93 -0.75
C PRO A 494 22.92 -9.82 0.21
N ASP A 495 24.15 -9.33 0.07
CA ASP A 495 24.77 -8.39 1.03
C ASP A 495 24.61 -6.90 0.63
N SER A 496 24.17 -6.61 -0.59
CA SER A 496 24.05 -5.23 -1.08
C SER A 496 22.76 -4.55 -0.60
N PRO A 497 22.70 -3.21 -0.51
CA PRO A 497 21.46 -2.50 -0.21
C PRO A 497 20.42 -2.69 -1.33
N LEU A 498 19.17 -2.26 -1.10
CA LEU A 498 18.17 -2.29 -2.17
C LEU A 498 18.60 -1.39 -3.34
N PRO A 499 18.38 -1.82 -4.60
CA PRO A 499 18.79 -1.03 -5.77
C PRO A 499 17.92 0.22 -5.89
N THR A 500 18.39 1.26 -6.57
CA THR A 500 17.56 2.41 -6.95
C THR A 500 16.50 2.01 -7.98
N MET A 501 15.48 2.85 -8.19
CA MET A 501 14.49 2.58 -9.23
C MET A 501 15.16 2.63 -10.61
N GLU A 502 14.76 1.75 -11.53
CA GLU A 502 15.33 1.74 -12.87
C GLU A 502 14.93 3.01 -13.64
N PRO A 503 15.85 3.61 -14.43
CA PRO A 503 15.59 4.86 -15.13
C PRO A 503 14.39 4.81 -16.06
N TRP A 504 14.17 3.70 -16.77
CA TRP A 504 13.03 3.54 -17.68
C TRP A 504 11.69 3.57 -16.93
N LEU A 505 11.64 3.05 -15.70
CA LEU A 505 10.41 3.03 -14.89
C LEU A 505 10.08 4.43 -14.38
N GLU A 506 11.11 5.21 -14.05
CA GLU A 506 10.96 6.62 -13.72
C GLU A 506 10.49 7.44 -14.92
N ALA A 507 11.13 7.23 -16.08
CA ALA A 507 10.76 7.89 -17.33
C ALA A 507 9.33 7.56 -17.79
N ALA A 508 8.90 6.30 -17.61
CA ALA A 508 7.54 5.87 -17.97
C ALA A 508 6.44 6.45 -17.07
N LEU A 509 6.79 6.83 -15.83
CA LEU A 509 5.87 7.46 -14.87
C LEU A 509 5.94 8.99 -14.90
N ASP A 510 7.03 9.57 -15.39
CA ASP A 510 7.15 11.00 -15.60
C ASP A 510 6.39 11.42 -16.88
N ARG A 511 6.19 12.73 -17.03
CA ARG A 511 5.61 13.33 -18.23
C ARG A 511 6.56 13.19 -19.43
N PRO A 512 6.02 13.06 -20.66
CA PRO A 512 6.81 13.12 -21.88
C PRO A 512 7.68 14.38 -21.94
N GLU A 513 8.92 14.23 -22.44
CA GLU A 513 9.92 15.31 -22.45
C GLU A 513 9.45 16.54 -23.21
N VAL A 514 8.76 16.34 -24.35
CA VAL A 514 8.19 17.44 -25.14
C VAL A 514 7.22 18.30 -24.35
N ILE A 515 6.38 17.69 -23.51
CA ILE A 515 5.43 18.43 -22.67
C ILE A 515 6.17 19.14 -21.54
N LYS A 516 7.21 18.49 -20.98
CA LYS A 516 8.06 19.08 -19.93
C LYS A 516 8.69 20.38 -20.40
N GLU A 517 9.25 20.39 -21.60
CA GLU A 517 9.86 21.58 -22.21
C GLU A 517 8.83 22.66 -22.54
N ARG A 518 7.71 22.29 -23.20
CA ARG A 518 6.64 23.22 -23.57
C ARG A 518 6.04 23.95 -22.36
N CYS A 519 5.86 23.26 -21.24
CA CYS A 519 5.16 23.80 -20.07
C CYS A 519 6.06 24.58 -19.10
N GLN A 520 7.38 24.48 -19.21
CA GLN A 520 8.30 24.98 -18.19
C GLN A 520 8.18 26.50 -17.98
N ALA A 521 8.11 27.27 -19.07
CA ALA A 521 7.96 28.72 -19.00
C ALA A 521 6.62 29.13 -18.36
N LEU A 522 5.53 28.47 -18.75
CA LEU A 522 4.18 28.73 -18.26
C LEU A 522 4.01 28.36 -16.78
N LEU A 523 4.67 27.28 -16.32
CA LEU A 523 4.66 26.90 -14.91
C LEU A 523 5.36 27.94 -14.02
N GLU A 524 6.47 28.52 -14.50
CA GLU A 524 7.15 29.61 -13.77
C GLU A 524 6.32 30.89 -13.75
N GLU A 525 5.54 31.17 -14.80
CA GLU A 525 4.57 32.27 -14.80
C GLU A 525 3.41 32.02 -13.82
N MET A 526 2.83 30.82 -13.85
CA MET A 526 1.78 30.39 -12.92
C MET A 526 2.21 30.52 -11.46
N LYS A 527 3.44 30.12 -11.14
CA LYS A 527 4.02 30.26 -9.80
C LYS A 527 4.11 31.72 -9.33
N LYS A 528 4.28 32.66 -10.25
CA LYS A 528 4.29 34.11 -9.94
C LYS A 528 2.88 34.67 -9.78
N LEU A 529 1.93 34.21 -10.61
CA LEU A 529 0.54 34.67 -10.59
C LEU A 529 -0.26 34.16 -9.37
N PHE A 530 0.03 32.94 -8.90
CA PHE A 530 -0.65 32.31 -7.77
C PHE A 530 0.28 32.20 -6.55
N PRO A 531 0.39 33.24 -5.71
CA PRO A 531 1.21 33.19 -4.50
C PRO A 531 0.57 32.25 -3.46
N LEU A 532 1.21 31.10 -3.24
CA LEU A 532 0.82 30.14 -2.19
C LEU A 532 1.73 30.32 -0.97
N THR A 533 1.12 30.44 0.21
CA THR A 533 1.84 30.43 1.49
C THR A 533 1.60 29.12 2.19
N GLU A 534 2.68 28.44 2.59
CA GLU A 534 2.56 27.23 3.38
C GLU A 534 2.11 27.60 4.79
N VAL A 535 0.94 27.11 5.19
CA VAL A 535 0.50 27.23 6.58
C VAL A 535 1.25 26.18 7.38
N GLU A 536 2.20 26.62 8.21
CA GLU A 536 2.87 25.74 9.17
C GLU A 536 1.82 25.13 10.10
N LYS A 537 1.42 23.88 9.82
CA LYS A 537 0.69 23.08 10.80
C LYS A 537 1.62 22.96 11.99
N LYS A 538 1.14 23.28 13.21
CA LYS A 538 1.88 23.01 14.46
C LYS A 538 2.46 21.60 14.34
N LYS A 539 3.78 21.49 14.20
CA LYS A 539 4.46 20.20 14.11
C LYS A 539 3.97 19.39 15.30
N LYS A 540 3.42 18.19 15.05
CA LYS A 540 3.27 17.22 16.14
C LYS A 540 4.63 17.16 16.83
N LEU A 541 4.68 17.38 18.14
CA LEU A 541 5.91 17.31 18.92
C LEU A 541 6.68 16.07 18.45
N LYS A 542 7.80 16.29 17.78
CA LYS A 542 8.64 15.20 17.29
C LYS A 542 9.08 14.44 18.54
N THR A 543 8.70 13.17 18.64
CA THR A 543 9.22 12.28 19.68
C THR A 543 10.74 12.32 19.61
N SER A 544 11.43 12.23 20.75
CA SER A 544 12.89 12.28 20.88
C SER A 544 13.63 11.43 19.82
N ALA A 545 13.05 10.32 19.38
CA ALA A 545 13.56 9.47 18.30
C ALA A 545 13.79 10.16 16.94
N GLN A 546 13.06 11.23 16.59
CA GLN A 546 13.28 12.00 15.35
C GLN A 546 14.26 13.17 15.51
N ILE A 547 14.63 13.51 16.75
CA ILE A 547 15.64 14.54 17.06
C ILE A 547 17.01 13.89 17.21
N PHE A 548 17.06 12.66 17.73
CA PHE A 548 18.30 11.88 17.91
C PHE A 548 18.53 10.82 16.81
N GLY A 549 17.61 10.66 15.87
CA GLY A 549 17.69 9.66 14.80
C GLY A 549 18.20 10.22 13.47
N LYS A 550 19.52 10.09 13.27
CA LYS A 550 20.33 10.29 12.04
C LYS A 550 20.65 11.74 11.63
N ASP A 551 21.82 12.19 12.06
CA ASP A 551 22.95 12.38 11.15
C ASP A 551 24.19 11.73 11.79
N SER A 552 24.74 10.73 11.11
CA SER A 552 25.97 10.06 11.49
C SER A 552 27.16 10.82 10.91
N GLU A 553 27.60 11.85 11.62
CA GLU A 553 28.99 12.30 11.60
C GLU A 553 29.37 12.66 13.05
N GLU A 554 30.17 11.81 13.68
CA GLU A 554 30.83 12.16 14.94
C GLU A 554 31.78 13.34 14.70
N PRO A 555 31.97 14.20 15.72
CA PRO A 555 33.30 14.16 16.32
C PRO A 555 33.24 14.00 17.83
N ASP A 556 34.07 13.05 18.26
CA ASP A 556 34.40 12.66 19.62
C ASP A 556 34.85 13.85 20.50
N ALA A 557 34.19 14.07 21.64
CA ALA A 557 34.69 14.99 22.67
C ALA A 557 34.25 14.60 24.10
N LYS A 558 35.10 13.77 24.71
CA LYS A 558 35.55 13.78 26.12
C LYS A 558 34.51 13.61 27.25
N LYS A 559 34.59 12.39 27.81
CA LYS A 559 34.35 12.01 29.22
C LYS A 559 34.45 13.17 30.24
N ALA A 560 33.40 13.30 31.04
CA ALA A 560 33.51 13.61 32.47
C ALA A 560 32.89 12.44 33.25
N LYS A 561 33.65 11.92 34.21
CA LYS A 561 33.37 10.74 35.03
C LYS A 561 33.17 11.22 36.47
N ASN A 562 32.07 10.78 37.10
CA ASN A 562 31.90 10.40 38.51
C ASN A 562 30.40 10.07 38.70
N GLU A 563 30.02 8.81 38.97
CA GLU A 563 29.99 8.15 40.31
C GLU A 563 29.05 8.96 41.22
N GLU A 564 27.83 8.53 41.55
CA GLU A 564 27.42 7.26 42.18
C GLU A 564 26.02 6.79 41.72
N GLU A 565 25.82 5.48 41.75
CA GLU A 565 24.58 4.76 41.44
C GLU A 565 23.55 4.94 42.58
N GLU A 566 22.37 5.46 42.28
CA GLU A 566 21.12 4.99 42.88
C GLU A 566 20.28 4.43 41.74
N GLU A 567 19.99 3.12 41.81
CA GLU A 567 19.14 2.39 40.89
C GLU A 567 17.73 3.02 40.88
N GLU A 568 17.45 3.90 39.91
CA GLU A 568 16.08 4.34 39.66
C GLU A 568 15.35 3.28 38.83
N GLU A 569 14.47 2.58 39.53
CA GLU A 569 13.40 1.74 38.99
C GLU A 569 12.55 2.60 38.01
N TYR A 570 12.88 2.53 36.72
CA TYR A 570 12.06 3.12 35.66
C TYR A 570 10.73 2.37 35.57
N ASN A 571 9.75 2.81 36.36
CA ASN A 571 8.38 2.35 36.25
C ASN A 571 7.73 2.93 34.99
N LEU A 572 7.25 2.05 34.12
CA LEU A 572 6.56 2.36 32.86
C LEU A 572 5.27 3.22 33.05
N ALA A 573 4.80 3.37 34.30
CA ALA A 573 3.62 4.14 34.68
C ALA A 573 3.83 5.67 34.70
N ASP A 574 5.07 6.17 34.79
CA ASP A 574 5.36 7.62 34.81
C ASP A 574 5.23 8.30 33.43
N ILE A 575 5.04 7.52 32.35
CA ILE A 575 4.84 8.05 30.98
C ILE A 575 3.34 8.23 30.67
N SER A 576 2.46 7.46 31.31
CA SER A 576 1.02 7.49 31.07
C SER A 576 0.28 8.61 31.83
N GLU A 577 0.81 9.05 32.98
CA GLU A 577 0.23 10.16 33.73
C GLU A 577 0.93 11.46 33.33
N GLY A 578 0.24 12.30 32.56
CA GLY A 578 0.79 13.56 32.06
C GLY A 578 1.43 14.42 33.15
N SER A 579 2.41 15.23 32.76
CA SER A 579 3.19 16.11 33.65
C SER A 579 2.33 16.77 34.73
N VAL A 580 2.58 16.42 35.99
CA VAL A 580 1.86 16.94 37.15
C VAL A 580 2.10 18.44 37.24
N THR A 581 1.04 19.24 37.07
CA THR A 581 1.08 20.72 37.10
C THR A 581 0.48 21.31 38.37
N SER A 582 -0.28 20.53 39.15
CA SER A 582 -0.87 20.90 40.44
C SER A 582 -1.12 19.66 41.30
N VAL A 583 -1.26 19.83 42.63
CA VAL A 583 -1.52 18.71 43.55
C VAL A 583 -2.94 18.16 43.32
N GLY A 584 -3.04 16.94 42.81
CA GLY A 584 -4.29 16.30 42.43
C GLY A 584 -5.04 15.65 43.59
N SER A 585 -6.20 15.06 43.27
CA SER A 585 -7.11 14.43 44.22
C SER A 585 -6.85 12.95 44.49
N VAL A 586 -6.12 12.28 43.59
CA VAL A 586 -5.98 10.82 43.54
C VAL A 586 -4.88 10.37 44.51
N ASP A 587 -3.65 10.88 44.33
CA ASP A 587 -2.53 10.70 45.28
C ASP A 587 -1.74 12.01 45.53
N PRO A 588 -2.27 12.89 46.41
CA PRO A 588 -1.69 14.20 46.65
C PRO A 588 -0.23 14.17 47.16
N ALA A 589 0.17 13.12 47.87
CA ALA A 589 1.54 12.98 48.39
C ALA A 589 2.58 12.68 47.30
N ARG A 590 2.22 11.93 46.24
CA ARG A 590 3.09 11.66 45.09
C ARG A 590 3.21 12.90 44.23
N ASP A 591 2.07 13.56 43.96
CA ASP A 591 2.02 14.81 43.18
C ASP A 591 2.86 15.92 43.83
N PHE A 592 2.77 16.06 45.16
CA PHE A 592 3.57 17.02 45.92
C PHE A 592 5.09 16.77 45.80
N ARG A 593 5.53 15.50 45.91
CA ARG A 593 6.95 15.15 45.74
C ARG A 593 7.42 15.38 44.31
N ALA A 594 6.60 15.07 43.32
CA ALA A 594 6.90 15.28 41.91
C ALA A 594 7.05 16.79 41.58
N LEU A 595 6.13 17.63 42.05
CA LEU A 595 6.17 19.08 41.85
C LEU A 595 7.42 19.73 42.47
N ILE A 596 7.87 19.24 43.63
CA ILE A 596 9.09 19.72 44.28
C ILE A 596 10.34 19.30 43.49
N ARG A 597 10.37 18.09 42.93
CA ARG A 597 11.48 17.62 42.07
C ARG A 597 11.59 18.44 40.79
N LEU A 598 10.45 18.78 40.17
CA LEU A 598 10.38 19.55 38.92
C LEU A 598 10.75 21.03 39.08
N LYS A 599 10.69 21.60 40.30
CA LYS A 599 10.99 23.01 40.61
C LYS A 599 10.24 24.04 39.75
N THR A 600 9.08 23.68 39.23
CA THR A 600 8.29 24.53 38.32
C THR A 600 7.55 25.66 39.05
N LEU A 601 7.24 25.49 40.34
CA LEU A 601 6.56 26.49 41.19
C LEU A 601 7.34 26.76 42.49
N PRO A 602 7.20 27.96 43.10
CA PRO A 602 7.80 28.27 44.40
C PRO A 602 7.28 27.31 45.49
N PHE A 603 8.18 26.84 46.36
CA PHE A 603 7.84 25.86 47.42
C PHE A 603 6.64 26.26 48.27
N GLY A 604 6.51 27.56 48.61
CA GLY A 604 5.39 28.06 49.39
C GLY A 604 4.01 27.88 48.73
N GLU A 605 3.92 28.04 47.41
CA GLU A 605 2.66 27.86 46.68
C GLU A 605 2.26 26.38 46.61
N VAL A 606 3.23 25.49 46.40
CA VAL A 606 3.00 24.04 46.38
C VAL A 606 2.55 23.55 47.77
N CYS A 607 3.12 24.10 48.85
CA CYS A 607 2.68 23.79 50.22
C CYS A 607 1.26 24.28 50.51
N GLN A 608 0.86 25.44 49.99
CA GLN A 608 -0.51 25.94 50.13
C GLN A 608 -1.52 25.07 49.38
N GLN A 609 -1.17 24.60 48.17
CA GLN A 609 -2.02 23.67 47.42
C GLN A 609 -2.22 22.35 48.17
N LEU A 610 -1.13 21.78 48.73
CA LEU A 610 -1.21 20.57 49.54
C LEU A 610 -2.05 20.79 50.81
N THR A 611 -1.82 21.91 51.50
CA THR A 611 -2.56 22.28 52.71
C THR A 611 -4.07 22.37 52.46
N HIS A 612 -4.46 23.07 51.37
CA HIS A 612 -5.86 23.18 50.98
C HIS A 612 -6.47 21.80 50.67
N ARG A 613 -5.71 20.91 50.03
CA ARG A 613 -6.15 19.56 49.72
C ARG A 613 -6.30 18.70 50.97
N ILE A 614 -5.39 18.81 51.93
CA ILE A 614 -5.51 18.14 53.23
C ILE A 614 -6.78 18.62 53.96
N GLU A 615 -7.05 19.93 53.97
CA GLU A 615 -8.27 20.45 54.59
C GLU A 615 -9.56 19.93 53.93
N GLN A 616 -9.58 19.80 52.59
CA GLN A 616 -10.69 19.19 51.87
C GLN A 616 -10.88 17.70 52.23
N LEU A 617 -9.78 16.95 52.36
CA LEU A 617 -9.82 15.55 52.75
C LEU A 617 -10.29 15.35 54.20
N LEU A 618 -9.88 16.25 55.11
CA LEU A 618 -10.30 16.23 56.51
C LEU A 618 -11.77 16.63 56.72
N GLY A 619 -12.39 17.31 55.74
CA GLY A 619 -13.82 17.60 55.76
C GLY A 619 -14.70 16.34 55.64
N ASN A 620 -14.19 15.29 54.99
CA ASN A 620 -14.86 14.01 54.86
C ASN A 620 -14.45 13.10 56.03
N LYS A 621 -15.30 12.98 57.05
CA LYS A 621 -15.05 12.25 58.31
C LYS A 621 -14.96 10.72 58.13
N ASN A 622 -14.00 10.23 57.36
CA ASN A 622 -13.77 8.82 57.06
C ASN A 622 -12.29 8.46 57.30
N THR A 623 -12.06 7.32 57.96
CA THR A 623 -10.75 6.77 58.31
C THR A 623 -9.80 6.63 57.12
N HIS A 624 -10.30 6.28 55.92
CA HIS A 624 -9.44 6.16 54.73
C HIS A 624 -8.86 7.51 54.30
N TYR A 625 -9.63 8.59 54.41
CA TYR A 625 -9.14 9.94 54.10
C TYR A 625 -8.24 10.49 55.20
N TYR A 626 -8.45 10.08 56.45
CA TYR A 626 -7.53 10.37 57.56
C TYR A 626 -6.15 9.78 57.32
N MET A 627 -6.06 8.51 56.89
CA MET A 627 -4.78 7.89 56.55
C MET A 627 -4.08 8.58 55.39
N LYS A 628 -4.82 8.90 54.31
CA LYS A 628 -4.26 9.68 53.18
C LYS A 628 -3.75 11.06 53.59
N SER A 629 -4.48 11.76 54.47
CA SER A 629 -4.05 13.06 55.01
C SER A 629 -2.78 12.94 55.86
N ILE A 630 -2.64 11.89 56.68
CA ILE A 630 -1.41 11.64 57.46
C ILE A 630 -0.23 11.42 56.52
N THR A 631 -0.38 10.60 55.47
CA THR A 631 0.67 10.38 54.47
C THR A 631 1.08 11.69 53.76
N CYS A 632 0.13 12.58 53.50
CA CYS A 632 0.41 13.90 52.93
C CYS A 632 1.18 14.81 53.92
N ILE A 633 0.82 14.79 55.20
CA ILE A 633 1.51 15.55 56.25
C ILE A 633 2.94 15.02 56.46
N GLN A 634 3.15 13.70 56.40
CA GLN A 634 4.48 13.09 56.47
C GLN A 634 5.33 13.48 55.26
N ALA A 635 4.79 13.41 54.05
CA ALA A 635 5.48 13.87 52.85
C ALA A 635 5.81 15.37 52.93
N PHE A 636 4.92 16.18 53.50
CA PHE A 636 5.17 17.60 53.74
C PHE A 636 6.32 17.82 54.75
N ARG A 637 6.36 17.05 55.84
CA ARG A 637 7.45 17.08 56.83
C ARG A 637 8.79 16.72 56.21
N GLU A 638 8.85 15.60 55.49
CA GLU A 638 10.07 15.10 54.82
C GLU A 638 10.66 16.14 53.87
N GLN A 639 9.83 16.74 53.01
CA GLN A 639 10.29 17.71 52.02
C GLN A 639 10.67 19.05 52.64
N SER A 640 10.00 19.46 53.73
CA SER A 640 10.35 20.66 54.49
C SER A 640 11.70 20.53 55.17
N ILE A 641 12.07 19.33 55.64
CA ILE A 641 13.41 19.03 56.18
C ILE A 641 14.45 19.10 55.06
N LYS A 642 14.19 18.44 53.91
CA LYS A 642 15.13 18.42 52.77
C LYS A 642 15.43 19.80 52.20
N LEU A 643 14.45 20.71 52.21
CA LEU A 643 14.60 22.08 51.70
C LEU A 643 14.98 23.11 52.78
N GLY A 644 15.14 22.67 54.03
CA GLY A 644 15.57 23.53 55.14
C GLY A 644 14.56 24.61 55.55
N ASN A 645 13.28 24.45 55.25
CA ASN A 645 12.24 25.44 55.51
C ASN A 645 11.15 24.87 56.46
N ALA A 646 11.40 24.98 57.76
CA ALA A 646 10.56 24.39 58.81
C ALA A 646 9.34 25.25 59.19
N ASP A 647 9.34 26.55 58.86
CA ASP A 647 8.33 27.50 59.36
C ASP A 647 6.93 27.23 58.80
N LEU A 648 6.84 26.87 57.50
CA LEU A 648 5.57 26.58 56.84
C LEU A 648 4.90 25.31 57.39
N PHE A 649 5.69 24.27 57.67
CA PHE A 649 5.18 23.04 58.25
C PHE A 649 4.75 23.23 59.72
N ASN A 650 5.61 23.87 60.52
CA ASN A 650 5.35 24.06 61.95
C ASN A 650 4.15 24.99 62.21
N SER A 651 3.99 26.05 61.41
CA SER A 651 2.82 26.95 61.50
C SER A 651 1.51 26.24 61.09
N TYR A 652 1.55 25.41 60.05
CA TYR A 652 0.40 24.62 59.63
C TYR A 652 -0.02 23.60 60.69
N LEU A 653 0.93 22.83 61.24
CA LEU A 653 0.63 21.79 62.24
C LEU A 653 0.08 22.39 63.54
N GLN A 654 0.56 23.57 63.96
CA GLN A 654 0.00 24.30 65.10
C GLN A 654 -1.42 24.83 64.82
N SER A 655 -1.67 25.34 63.61
CA SER A 655 -3.02 25.75 63.19
C SER A 655 -3.98 24.55 63.19
N LEU A 656 -3.52 23.41 62.67
CA LEU A 656 -4.28 22.17 62.65
C LEU A 656 -4.65 21.74 64.08
N LYS A 657 -3.69 21.70 65.02
CA LYS A 657 -3.94 21.37 66.43
C LYS A 657 -5.02 22.26 67.07
N ARG A 658 -5.00 23.57 66.81
CA ARG A 658 -6.02 24.51 67.34
C ARG A 658 -7.42 24.27 66.73
N SER A 659 -7.48 23.76 65.50
CA SER A 659 -8.75 23.54 64.78
C SER A 659 -9.44 22.20 65.10
N ILE A 660 -8.78 21.29 65.82
CA ILE A 660 -9.29 19.94 66.10
C ILE A 660 -10.50 19.92 67.05
N PRO A 661 -10.50 20.65 68.18
CA PRO A 661 -11.64 20.63 69.11
C PRO A 661 -12.91 21.23 68.49
N SER A 662 -12.77 22.22 67.61
CA SER A 662 -13.93 22.88 66.96
C SER A 662 -14.52 22.07 65.80
N ARG A 663 -13.74 21.14 65.21
CA ARG A 663 -14.16 20.33 64.05
C ARG A 663 -14.53 18.88 64.41
N GLY A 664 -14.32 18.47 65.67
CA GLY A 664 -14.60 17.11 66.14
C GLY A 664 -13.71 16.06 65.47
N LEU A 665 -12.40 16.35 65.37
CA LEU A 665 -11.39 15.51 64.71
C LEU A 665 -10.49 14.76 65.72
N GLU A 666 -11.01 14.43 66.89
CA GLU A 666 -10.24 13.79 67.98
C GLU A 666 -9.64 12.45 67.55
N VAL A 667 -10.41 11.63 66.82
CA VAL A 667 -9.94 10.34 66.27
C VAL A 667 -8.80 10.51 65.28
N PHE A 668 -8.81 11.57 64.47
CA PHE A 668 -7.70 11.87 63.55
C PHE A 668 -6.45 12.32 64.31
N TRP A 669 -6.60 13.09 65.39
CA TRP A 669 -5.49 13.50 66.22
C TRP A 669 -4.84 12.32 66.93
N ASP A 670 -5.63 11.40 67.48
CA ASP A 670 -5.11 10.19 68.13
C ASP A 670 -4.30 9.33 67.14
N LEU A 671 -4.77 9.19 65.90
CA LEU A 671 -4.05 8.50 64.83
C LEU A 671 -2.74 9.21 64.45
N LEU A 672 -2.74 10.55 64.41
CA LEU A 672 -1.54 11.33 64.12
C LEU A 672 -0.50 11.28 65.26
N VAL A 673 -0.97 11.18 66.51
CA VAL A 673 -0.13 10.96 67.70
C VAL A 673 0.46 9.54 67.69
N GLN A 674 -0.31 8.52 67.28
CA GLN A 674 0.19 7.15 67.12
C GLN A 674 1.32 7.07 66.08
N ASP A 675 1.23 7.85 65.00
CA ASP A 675 2.25 7.89 63.94
C ASP A 675 3.43 8.84 64.26
N ALA A 676 3.47 9.38 65.50
CA ALA A 676 4.57 10.16 66.07
C ALA A 676 5.01 11.39 65.24
N VAL A 677 4.09 12.04 64.52
CA VAL A 677 4.41 13.22 63.70
C VAL A 677 4.58 14.47 64.58
N THR A 678 5.84 14.79 64.93
CA THR A 678 6.19 15.98 65.73
C THR A 678 6.53 17.20 64.86
N LEU A 679 6.53 18.38 65.49
CA LEU A 679 7.10 19.61 64.92
C LEU A 679 8.59 19.41 64.58
N ILE A 680 9.07 20.11 63.55
CA ILE A 680 10.47 20.05 63.11
C ILE A 680 11.33 20.88 64.08
N SER A 681 12.32 20.26 64.70
CA SER A 681 13.14 20.87 65.76
C SER A 681 14.41 21.55 65.20
N LYS A 682 15.04 22.40 66.02
CA LYS A 682 16.35 23.02 65.76
C LYS A 682 17.47 22.01 65.48
N ASP A 683 17.37 20.79 66.01
CA ASP A 683 18.37 19.74 65.76
C ASP A 683 18.24 19.14 64.34
N GLU A 684 17.08 19.29 63.69
CA GLU A 684 16.80 18.73 62.36
C GLU A 684 16.98 19.76 61.24
N VAL A 685 16.67 21.04 61.51
CA VAL A 685 16.81 22.14 60.56
C VAL A 685 17.24 23.41 61.29
N ASP A 686 18.38 23.99 60.89
CA ASP A 686 18.97 25.20 61.50
C ASP A 686 18.02 26.42 61.48
N GLY A 687 17.08 26.46 60.52
CA GLY A 687 16.07 27.49 60.39
C GLY A 687 14.86 27.37 61.33
N SER A 688 14.76 26.31 62.15
CA SER A 688 13.61 26.14 63.05
C SER A 688 13.72 27.00 64.32
N THR A 689 12.60 27.53 64.80
CA THR A 689 12.54 28.29 66.06
C THR A 689 12.29 27.41 67.29
N ILE A 690 11.94 26.13 67.09
CA ILE A 690 11.38 25.23 68.11
C ILE A 690 12.43 24.27 68.68
N SER A 691 12.49 24.14 70.01
CA SER A 691 13.39 23.20 70.68
C SER A 691 12.89 21.75 70.61
N LYS A 692 13.81 20.78 70.72
CA LYS A 692 13.46 19.35 70.71
C LYS A 692 12.51 18.93 71.84
N ASN A 693 12.60 19.60 72.99
CA ASN A 693 11.68 19.37 74.10
C ASN A 693 10.27 19.91 73.81
N GLU A 694 10.15 21.07 73.16
CA GLU A 694 8.85 21.63 72.74
C GLU A 694 8.19 20.79 71.64
N ALA A 695 8.97 20.26 70.70
CA ALA A 695 8.47 19.37 69.64
C ALA A 695 7.89 18.07 70.19
N ASN A 696 8.49 17.51 71.25
CA ASN A 696 8.00 16.29 71.92
C ASN A 696 6.84 16.58 72.88
N GLN A 697 6.85 17.73 73.57
CA GLN A 697 5.73 18.17 74.42
C GLN A 697 4.48 18.51 73.60
N PHE A 698 4.63 18.83 72.30
CA PHE A 698 3.50 19.14 71.41
C PHE A 698 2.50 17.99 71.26
N LEU A 699 2.91 16.73 71.46
CA LEU A 699 2.01 15.56 71.36
C LEU A 699 1.25 15.25 72.67
N MET A 700 1.62 15.87 73.80
CA MET A 700 0.93 15.66 75.09
C MET A 700 -0.34 16.53 75.16
N ALA A 701 -1.47 15.94 75.55
CA ALA A 701 -2.73 16.65 75.77
C ALA A 701 -2.65 17.50 77.06
N GLU A 702 -3.13 18.74 77.03
CA GLU A 702 -3.28 19.55 78.25
C GLU A 702 -4.41 18.96 79.11
N GLU A 703 -4.13 18.65 80.38
CA GLU A 703 -5.14 18.29 81.38
C GLU A 703 -6.12 19.46 81.58
N LYS A 704 -7.39 19.24 81.29
CA LYS A 704 -8.49 20.16 81.64
C LYS A 704 -8.53 20.35 83.16
N LYS A 705 -8.29 21.57 83.63
CA LYS A 705 -8.78 22.01 84.95
C LYS A 705 -10.30 22.17 84.88
N GLU A 706 -11.01 21.45 85.74
CA GLU A 706 -12.43 21.67 86.03
C GLU A 706 -12.63 23.07 86.64
N GLU A 707 -13.51 23.87 86.04
CA GLU A 707 -14.24 24.93 86.74
C GLU A 707 -15.75 24.67 86.62
N ALA A 708 -16.41 24.83 87.76
CA ALA A 708 -17.74 24.33 88.04
C ALA A 708 -18.88 25.20 87.49
N ALA A 709 -19.93 24.50 87.06
CA ALA A 709 -21.37 24.81 87.14
C ALA A 709 -21.92 26.17 86.67
N ALA A 710 -22.85 26.09 85.70
CA ALA A 710 -24.23 26.55 85.89
C ALA A 710 -25.19 25.85 84.89
N THR A 711 -26.26 25.25 85.41
CA THR A 711 -27.50 24.87 84.69
C THR A 711 -28.66 25.65 85.33
N PRO A 712 -29.87 25.77 84.73
CA PRO A 712 -30.31 25.54 83.35
C PRO A 712 -31.22 26.68 82.82
N ALA A 713 -31.66 26.57 81.56
CA ALA A 713 -33.01 26.99 81.18
C ALA A 713 -33.53 26.03 80.10
N GLU A 714 -34.67 25.41 80.40
CA GLU A 714 -35.49 24.57 79.54
C GLU A 714 -35.96 25.34 78.30
N ASP A 715 -36.01 24.68 77.14
CA ASP A 715 -37.20 24.83 76.30
C ASP A 715 -37.53 23.52 75.56
N THR A 716 -38.84 23.28 75.56
CA THR A 716 -39.70 22.26 74.95
C THR A 716 -39.39 22.05 73.44
N GLY A 717 -39.51 20.88 72.80
CA GLY A 717 -40.59 19.90 72.80
C GLY A 717 -41.25 19.89 71.40
N ASP A 718 -41.03 18.83 70.61
CA ASP A 718 -41.83 18.33 69.45
C ASP A 718 -40.95 17.22 68.81
N VAL A 719 -41.16 15.91 68.96
CA VAL A 719 -42.34 15.05 68.75
C VAL A 719 -42.92 15.15 67.34
N ASP A 720 -42.28 14.47 66.38
CA ASP A 720 -42.97 13.80 65.26
C ASP A 720 -41.97 12.90 64.51
N ASP A 721 -41.68 11.75 65.12
CA ASP A 721 -41.16 10.55 64.47
C ASP A 721 -42.16 9.44 64.80
N LEU A 722 -42.97 9.02 63.83
CA LEU A 722 -43.65 7.73 63.71
C LEU A 722 -44.88 7.89 62.82
N LEU A 723 -44.72 7.75 61.51
CA LEU A 723 -45.72 7.20 60.59
C LEU A 723 -45.11 7.20 59.18
N ASP A 724 -44.30 6.19 58.88
CA ASP A 724 -44.23 5.57 57.55
C ASP A 724 -43.23 4.40 57.61
N MET A 725 -43.78 3.18 57.58
CA MET A 725 -43.22 1.90 57.12
C MET A 725 -43.92 0.75 57.86
N MET A 726 -45.19 0.54 57.49
CA MET A 726 -45.72 -0.78 57.20
C MET A 726 -45.69 -0.98 55.68
#